data_AF-A0A1I8IP87-F1
#
_entry.id   AF-A0A1I8IP87-F1
#
_cell.length_a   1.000
_cell.length_b   1.000
_cell.length_c   1.000
_cell.angle_alpha   90.00
_cell.angle_beta   90.00
_cell.angle_gamma   90.00
#
_symmetry.space_group_name_H-M   'P 1'
#
loop_
_entity.id
_entity.type
_entity.pdbx_description
1 polymer ?
#
loop_
_entity_poly.entity_id
_entity_poly.type
_entity_poly.pdbx_seq_one_letter_code
_entity_poly.pdbx_strand_id
1 'polypeptide(L)'
;VPMEWSSFNSGDVFINDQGRLIFVWNGSQSSRRERLKAMEVARSLRDERSSAELLVLEEGEESTLEGEQKEAFESSGSLALSARQIAPASAAASDEEFERTTALSIRLFRCSDEGGTLRVMEISSGPLHHNMLDTKDVFIIDNANHGVWIWCGRLSSKNEKRAAMTNALSFVEKLGKHASRVQVTRVNEGCETTQFKQLFQTWPAPQYSGKVAGGNRIAKTVQTQFDASTMHQSPKLAAETRMVDDGSGKVQIWRIENMELVPQDRVLYGQFYGGDSYVIQYTYSVKEAGGERYILYFWQGRKSSQDERGASALHATALDDQLGGAAVQVRVVQGKEPQHFLALFKGRMIVFDGGKAGWSKDEKDQAVGDTYLLRIRGTNALNTKAEQVPTESASLNSNDTFVLVSRQAIFIWCGKGTTGDEREVAKDIAKTISRRDYVLLCEGQETEVFWQLLGGKGPYQSDKRLQEANMAFEPRLFQCSNAKGYFTAEEISNFTQDDLVEEDVMLLDTGDEVYIWIGVDSNEAERQAALQAAVDYLKSDPTQSRDPDSAPIYRVKQGHEPPVFIGFFPSWDYQMWSGAKSYEQMKQEFQDSSRQLDRVDIASESLNGSGGGVSLSFGEYKKIPYQTLRQKCPDSVRPDEKELHLTEEEFHKVFGMSYPDFANLPEWKKTNAKKAVGLF
;
A
#
# COMPACT_ATOMS: atom_id res chain seq x y z
N VAL A 1 -6.82 -4.39 31.51
CA VAL A 1 -8.10 -3.93 32.11
C VAL A 1 -8.38 -4.72 33.39
N PRO A 2 -9.24 -4.25 34.31
CA PRO A 2 -9.71 -5.06 35.44
C PRO A 2 -10.25 -6.42 34.97
N MET A 3 -10.04 -7.47 35.74
CA MET A 3 -10.42 -8.84 35.36
C MET A 3 -11.87 -9.15 35.76
N GLU A 4 -12.82 -8.45 35.14
CA GLU A 4 -14.26 -8.50 35.44
C GLU A 4 -15.10 -8.27 34.18
N TRP A 5 -16.33 -8.80 34.18
CA TRP A 5 -17.25 -8.75 33.02
C TRP A 5 -17.54 -7.34 32.49
N SER A 6 -17.58 -6.34 33.37
CA SER A 6 -17.71 -4.91 33.02
C SER A 6 -16.62 -4.39 32.09
N SER A 7 -15.48 -5.08 31.98
CA SER A 7 -14.40 -4.71 31.05
C SER A 7 -14.59 -5.26 29.64
N PHE A 8 -15.48 -6.25 29.45
CA PHE A 8 -15.72 -6.89 28.16
C PHE A 8 -16.74 -6.12 27.33
N ASN A 9 -16.51 -6.04 26.03
CA ASN A 9 -17.48 -5.56 25.07
C ASN A 9 -17.47 -6.42 23.80
N SER A 10 -18.56 -6.38 23.02
CA SER A 10 -18.69 -7.20 21.81
C SER A 10 -17.81 -6.75 20.64
N GLY A 11 -17.19 -5.57 20.69
CA GLY A 11 -16.36 -5.01 19.63
C GLY A 11 -14.88 -5.41 19.71
N ASP A 12 -14.37 -5.76 20.89
CA ASP A 12 -12.94 -5.97 21.10
C ASP A 12 -12.55 -7.44 21.28
N VAL A 13 -11.24 -7.69 21.30
CA VAL A 13 -10.65 -8.99 21.65
C VAL A 13 -9.88 -8.85 22.96
N PHE A 14 -10.12 -9.77 23.90
CA PHE A 14 -9.51 -9.76 25.23
C PHE A 14 -8.62 -10.99 25.43
N ILE A 15 -7.44 -10.79 25.99
CA ILE A 15 -6.55 -11.88 26.42
C ILE A 15 -6.62 -11.99 27.94
N ASN A 16 -7.25 -13.04 28.43
CA ASN A 16 -7.27 -13.41 29.85
C ASN A 16 -6.13 -14.40 30.12
N ASP A 17 -5.08 -13.90 30.75
CA ASP A 17 -3.87 -14.67 31.05
C ASP A 17 -3.88 -15.19 32.50
N GLN A 18 -4.05 -16.50 32.66
CA GLN A 18 -4.03 -17.23 33.94
C GLN A 18 -2.70 -17.97 34.19
N GLY A 19 -1.62 -17.59 33.52
CA GLY A 19 -0.34 -18.28 33.67
C GLY A 19 -0.26 -19.54 32.80
N ARG A 20 -0.84 -20.65 33.29
CA ARG A 20 -0.88 -21.95 32.59
C ARG A 20 -1.96 -21.99 31.50
N LEU A 21 -3.01 -21.19 31.64
CA LEU A 21 -4.12 -21.09 30.70
C LEU A 21 -4.21 -19.67 30.17
N ILE A 22 -4.21 -19.49 28.86
CA ILE A 22 -4.35 -18.20 28.19
C ILE A 22 -5.61 -18.25 27.35
N PHE A 23 -6.62 -17.47 27.72
CA PHE A 23 -7.87 -17.38 26.98
C PHE A 23 -7.85 -16.16 26.06
N VAL A 24 -8.01 -16.38 24.76
CA VAL A 24 -8.29 -15.33 23.78
C VAL A 24 -9.80 -15.30 23.57
N TRP A 25 -10.46 -14.28 24.09
CA TRP A 25 -11.90 -14.10 23.98
C TRP A 25 -12.20 -13.07 22.88
N ASN A 26 -12.96 -13.48 21.87
CA ASN A 26 -13.33 -12.62 20.74
C ASN A 26 -14.77 -12.12 20.91
N GLY A 27 -14.94 -10.80 20.89
CA GLY A 27 -16.27 -10.20 20.79
C GLY A 27 -16.95 -10.57 19.47
N SER A 28 -18.27 -10.69 19.47
CA SER A 28 -19.06 -11.07 18.28
C SER A 28 -18.92 -10.09 17.11
N GLN A 29 -18.60 -8.83 17.38
CA GLN A 29 -18.37 -7.75 16.41
C GLN A 29 -16.89 -7.37 16.27
N SER A 30 -15.97 -8.14 16.87
CA SER A 30 -14.54 -7.91 16.73
C SER A 30 -14.05 -8.21 15.32
N SER A 31 -13.16 -7.36 14.80
CA SER A 31 -12.63 -7.47 13.45
C SER A 31 -11.67 -8.65 13.32
N ARG A 32 -11.55 -9.21 12.12
CA ARG A 32 -10.58 -10.27 11.82
C ARG A 32 -9.15 -9.87 12.18
N ARG A 33 -8.79 -8.60 11.99
CA ARG A 33 -7.47 -8.04 12.31
C ARG A 33 -7.17 -8.10 13.81
N GLU A 34 -8.10 -7.69 14.66
CA GLU A 34 -7.94 -7.75 16.11
C GLU A 34 -7.79 -9.18 16.59
N ARG A 35 -8.59 -10.11 16.04
CA ARG A 35 -8.48 -11.54 16.36
C ARG A 35 -7.12 -12.10 15.97
N LEU A 36 -6.63 -11.78 14.77
CA LEU A 36 -5.29 -12.22 14.32
C LEU A 36 -4.17 -11.64 15.18
N LYS A 37 -4.26 -10.35 15.54
CA LYS A 37 -3.24 -9.71 16.38
C LYS A 37 -3.25 -10.24 17.81
N ALA A 38 -4.43 -10.44 18.39
CA ALA A 38 -4.58 -11.06 19.70
C ALA A 38 -4.04 -12.49 19.71
N MET A 39 -4.27 -13.27 18.65
CA MET A 39 -3.66 -14.59 18.51
C MET A 39 -2.12 -14.52 18.46
N GLU A 40 -1.53 -13.59 17.71
CA GLU A 40 -0.08 -13.41 17.66
C GLU A 40 0.49 -13.08 19.05
N VAL A 41 -0.15 -12.16 19.78
CA VAL A 41 0.23 -11.79 21.15
C VAL A 41 0.11 -12.98 22.10
N ALA A 42 -1.01 -13.72 22.04
CA ALA A 42 -1.23 -14.89 22.88
C ALA A 42 -0.23 -16.01 22.58
N ARG A 43 0.18 -16.18 21.32
CA ARG A 43 1.26 -17.12 20.93
C ARG A 43 2.59 -16.70 21.52
N SER A 44 2.94 -15.42 21.48
CA SER A 44 4.15 -14.90 22.10
C SER A 44 4.16 -15.15 23.61
N LEU A 45 3.03 -14.88 24.30
CA LEU A 45 2.88 -15.12 25.74
C LEU A 45 3.02 -16.61 26.09
N ARG A 46 2.50 -17.50 25.23
CA ARG A 46 2.67 -18.94 25.35
C ARG A 46 4.11 -19.36 25.13
N ASP A 47 4.77 -18.88 24.08
CA ASP A 47 6.13 -19.31 23.74
C ASP A 47 7.15 -18.82 24.79
N GLU A 48 6.89 -17.67 25.43
CA GLU A 48 7.63 -17.22 26.63
C GLU A 48 7.45 -18.13 27.85
N ARG A 49 6.36 -18.91 27.89
CA ARG A 49 5.97 -19.77 29.01
C ARG A 49 5.82 -21.20 28.50
N SER A 50 6.94 -21.92 28.47
CA SER A 50 7.18 -23.22 27.81
C SER A 50 6.20 -24.39 28.05
N SER A 51 5.01 -24.16 28.63
CA SER A 51 3.94 -25.12 28.90
C SER A 51 2.54 -24.48 29.09
N ALA A 52 2.26 -23.30 28.51
CA ALA A 52 0.93 -22.68 28.61
C ALA A 52 -0.06 -23.23 27.55
N GLU A 53 -1.28 -23.53 27.95
CA GLU A 53 -2.38 -23.92 27.08
C GLU A 53 -3.16 -22.67 26.63
N LEU A 54 -3.48 -22.59 25.34
CA LEU A 54 -4.16 -21.44 24.75
C LEU A 54 -5.56 -21.83 24.26
N LEU A 55 -6.57 -21.09 24.71
CA LEU A 55 -7.98 -21.33 24.46
C LEU A 55 -8.58 -20.13 23.74
N VAL A 56 -9.04 -20.32 22.50
CA VAL A 56 -9.72 -19.29 21.72
C VAL A 56 -11.22 -19.49 21.87
N LEU A 57 -11.93 -18.49 22.40
CA LEU A 57 -13.36 -18.49 22.68
C LEU A 57 -14.04 -17.38 21.87
N GLU A 58 -15.10 -17.70 21.14
CA GLU A 58 -16.03 -16.66 20.67
C GLU A 58 -16.97 -16.23 21.79
N GLU A 59 -17.52 -15.02 21.68
CA GLU A 59 -18.61 -14.56 22.53
C GLU A 59 -19.76 -15.59 22.57
N GLY A 60 -19.99 -16.17 23.75
CA GLY A 60 -20.98 -17.22 24.00
C GLY A 60 -20.37 -18.61 24.23
N GLU A 61 -19.17 -18.87 23.68
CA GLU A 61 -18.47 -20.15 23.85
C GLU A 61 -17.89 -20.33 25.25
N GLU A 62 -17.74 -19.26 26.05
CA GLU A 62 -17.34 -19.37 27.46
C GLU A 62 -18.27 -20.26 28.30
N SER A 63 -19.53 -20.43 27.89
CA SER A 63 -20.49 -21.33 28.54
C SER A 63 -20.18 -22.82 28.33
N THR A 64 -19.32 -23.13 27.37
CA THR A 64 -18.90 -24.50 27.02
C THR A 64 -17.65 -24.95 27.79
N LEU A 65 -17.03 -24.05 28.59
CA LEU A 65 -15.89 -24.39 29.43
C LEU A 65 -16.30 -25.39 30.52
N GLU A 66 -15.48 -26.43 30.71
CA GLU A 66 -15.69 -27.47 31.72
C GLU A 66 -14.40 -27.72 32.54
N GLY A 67 -14.55 -28.30 33.72
CA GLY A 67 -13.42 -28.72 34.58
C GLY A 67 -12.44 -27.59 34.92
N GLU A 68 -11.15 -27.87 34.78
CA GLU A 68 -10.05 -26.95 35.14
C GLU A 68 -10.07 -25.65 34.34
N GLN A 69 -10.50 -25.69 33.06
CA GLN A 69 -10.59 -24.50 32.22
C GLN A 69 -11.64 -23.53 32.74
N LYS A 70 -12.80 -24.06 33.17
CA LYS A 70 -13.86 -23.25 33.78
C LYS A 70 -13.42 -22.68 35.13
N GLU A 71 -12.83 -23.50 35.99
CA GLU A 71 -12.34 -23.06 37.30
C GLU A 71 -11.27 -21.96 37.16
N ALA A 72 -10.37 -22.10 36.19
CA ALA A 72 -9.34 -21.09 35.92
C ALA A 72 -9.92 -19.79 35.35
N PHE A 73 -10.89 -19.88 34.42
CA PHE A 73 -11.56 -18.72 33.87
C PHE A 73 -12.35 -17.95 34.94
N GLU A 74 -13.02 -18.66 35.84
CA GLU A 74 -13.79 -18.09 36.95
C GLU A 74 -12.95 -17.76 38.20
N SER A 75 -11.65 -18.07 38.21
CA SER A 75 -10.78 -18.04 39.40
C SER A 75 -10.68 -16.67 40.08
N SER A 76 -10.87 -15.59 39.34
CA SER A 76 -10.91 -14.22 39.88
C SER A 76 -12.20 -13.90 40.63
N GLY A 77 -13.22 -14.76 40.58
CA GLY A 77 -14.57 -14.56 41.11
C GLY A 77 -15.40 -13.54 40.31
N SER A 78 -14.75 -12.53 39.73
CA SER A 78 -15.37 -11.46 38.95
C SER A 78 -15.67 -11.82 37.48
N LEU A 79 -15.21 -12.99 37.02
CA LEU A 79 -15.55 -13.58 35.72
C LEU A 79 -16.47 -14.82 35.84
N ALA A 80 -17.14 -15.00 36.99
CA ALA A 80 -18.12 -16.07 37.15
C ALA A 80 -19.15 -16.06 36.00
N LEU A 81 -19.35 -17.19 35.32
CA LEU A 81 -20.25 -17.27 34.17
C LEU A 81 -21.70 -16.98 34.56
N SER A 82 -22.05 -17.20 35.83
CA SER A 82 -23.37 -16.87 36.41
C SER A 82 -23.64 -15.36 36.47
N ALA A 83 -22.60 -14.53 36.45
CA ALA A 83 -22.68 -13.06 36.51
C ALA A 83 -22.30 -12.40 35.17
N ARG A 84 -22.32 -13.17 34.07
CA ARG A 84 -21.92 -12.72 32.74
C ARG A 84 -22.73 -11.50 32.28
N GLN A 85 -22.02 -10.41 32.02
CA GLN A 85 -22.58 -9.18 31.46
C GLN A 85 -21.56 -8.55 30.51
N ILE A 86 -21.94 -8.33 29.25
CA ILE A 86 -21.03 -7.79 28.22
C ILE A 86 -21.65 -6.53 27.64
N ALA A 87 -20.84 -5.48 27.49
CA ALA A 87 -21.29 -4.24 26.89
C ALA A 87 -21.39 -4.36 25.35
N PRO A 88 -22.32 -3.67 24.69
CA PRO A 88 -22.31 -3.60 23.22
C PRO A 88 -21.06 -2.87 22.73
N ALA A 89 -20.63 -3.13 21.50
CA ALA A 89 -19.47 -2.47 20.89
C ALA A 89 -19.56 -0.93 20.94
N SER A 90 -20.77 -0.38 20.85
CA SER A 90 -21.03 1.07 20.91
C SER A 90 -20.83 1.72 22.29
N ALA A 91 -20.60 0.95 23.36
CA ALA A 91 -20.45 1.45 24.73
C ALA A 91 -18.99 1.61 25.17
N ALA A 92 -18.02 1.15 24.38
CA ALA A 92 -16.61 1.43 24.60
C ALA A 92 -16.31 2.91 24.24
N ALA A 93 -15.34 3.53 24.93
CA ALA A 93 -14.79 4.79 24.44
C ALA A 93 -14.17 4.52 23.06
N SER A 94 -14.41 5.41 22.09
CA SER A 94 -13.78 5.29 20.77
C SER A 94 -12.28 5.06 20.93
N ASP A 95 -11.69 4.12 20.20
CA ASP A 95 -10.23 3.93 20.19
C ASP A 95 -9.49 5.25 19.90
N GLU A 96 -10.08 6.11 19.07
CA GLU A 96 -9.60 7.47 18.82
C GLU A 96 -9.55 8.33 20.08
N GLU A 97 -10.47 8.18 21.03
CA GLU A 97 -10.50 8.93 22.28
C GLU A 97 -9.41 8.45 23.25
N PHE A 98 -9.08 7.15 23.23
CA PHE A 98 -7.96 6.59 23.98
C PHE A 98 -6.60 7.01 23.39
N GLU A 99 -6.44 6.92 22.06
CA GLU A 99 -5.23 7.37 21.36
C GLU A 99 -5.04 8.89 21.49
N ARG A 100 -6.11 9.68 21.37
CA ARG A 100 -6.10 11.14 21.61
C ARG A 100 -5.68 11.47 23.03
N THR A 101 -6.20 10.75 24.03
CA THR A 101 -5.83 10.97 25.44
C THR A 101 -4.35 10.62 25.70
N THR A 102 -3.83 9.59 25.02
CA THR A 102 -2.42 9.21 25.09
C THR A 102 -1.52 10.26 24.42
N ALA A 103 -1.89 10.75 23.24
CA ALA A 103 -1.17 11.79 22.52
C ALA A 103 -1.15 13.14 23.26
N LEU A 104 -2.23 13.48 23.97
CA LEU A 104 -2.31 14.69 24.81
C LEU A 104 -1.43 14.64 26.08
N SER A 105 -0.92 13.46 26.46
CA SER A 105 -0.06 13.30 27.64
C SER A 105 1.42 13.64 27.38
N ILE A 106 1.81 13.82 26.11
CA ILE A 106 3.19 14.13 25.70
C ILE A 106 3.53 15.58 26.03
N ARG A 107 4.73 15.82 26.59
CA ARG A 107 5.26 17.17 26.84
C ARG A 107 6.61 17.39 26.20
N LEU A 108 6.86 18.60 25.70
CA LEU A 108 8.08 19.03 25.03
C LEU A 108 8.75 20.17 25.80
N PHE A 109 10.06 20.03 26.07
CA PHE A 109 10.88 20.99 26.80
C PHE A 109 12.08 21.45 25.96
N ARG A 110 12.42 22.74 25.99
CA ARG A 110 13.64 23.34 25.40
C ARG A 110 14.74 23.37 26.45
N CYS A 111 15.93 22.91 26.10
CA CYS A 111 17.17 23.15 26.82
C CYS A 111 18.00 24.14 26.01
N SER A 112 18.14 25.38 26.50
CA SER A 112 18.90 26.43 25.81
C SER A 112 19.82 27.21 26.74
N ASP A 113 21.00 27.60 26.26
CA ASP A 113 21.99 28.43 26.95
C ASP A 113 22.04 29.89 26.48
N GLU A 114 21.08 30.31 25.66
CA GLU A 114 20.97 31.65 25.01
C GLU A 114 21.06 32.85 25.98
N GLY A 115 20.84 32.64 27.29
CA GLY A 115 20.98 33.63 28.35
C GLY A 115 22.28 33.58 29.17
N GLY A 116 23.30 32.83 28.72
CA GLY A 116 24.56 32.60 29.45
C GLY A 116 24.49 31.56 30.57
N THR A 117 23.29 31.06 30.87
CA THR A 117 23.01 29.98 31.82
C THR A 117 22.02 29.01 31.20
N LEU A 118 22.32 27.72 31.25
CA LEU A 118 21.47 26.66 30.70
C LEU A 118 20.12 26.59 31.44
N ARG A 119 19.01 26.68 30.72
CA ARG A 119 17.63 26.59 31.26
C ARG A 119 16.83 25.51 30.55
N VAL A 120 15.97 24.84 31.31
CA VAL A 120 14.97 23.89 30.79
C VAL A 120 13.59 24.53 30.92
N MET A 121 12.87 24.70 29.81
CA MET A 121 11.54 25.33 29.78
C MET A 121 10.55 24.46 29.01
N GLU A 122 9.34 24.28 29.54
CA GLU A 122 8.25 23.64 28.80
C GLU A 122 7.82 24.54 27.64
N ILE A 123 7.80 23.99 26.43
CA ILE A 123 7.45 24.70 25.20
C ILE A 123 6.01 24.38 24.81
N SER A 124 5.61 23.11 24.97
CA SER A 124 4.34 22.60 24.48
C SER A 124 3.97 21.31 25.22
N SER A 125 2.67 21.11 25.41
CA SER A 125 2.03 19.80 25.63
C SER A 125 1.31 19.42 24.34
N GLY A 126 1.23 18.12 24.04
CA GLY A 126 0.86 17.56 22.73
C GLY A 126 -0.43 18.10 22.10
N PRO A 127 -0.68 17.80 20.81
CA PRO A 127 0.17 17.03 19.88
C PRO A 127 1.42 17.78 19.40
N LEU A 128 2.52 17.06 19.19
CA LEU A 128 3.80 17.65 18.76
C LEU A 128 3.93 17.70 17.24
N HIS A 129 4.52 18.79 16.73
CA HIS A 129 4.86 18.94 15.32
C HIS A 129 6.38 19.07 15.16
N HIS A 130 6.96 18.52 14.09
CA HIS A 130 8.40 18.58 13.84
C HIS A 130 8.96 20.02 13.85
N ASN A 131 8.18 21.00 13.39
CA ASN A 131 8.58 22.41 13.38
C ASN A 131 8.81 23.03 14.77
N MET A 132 8.44 22.31 15.85
CA MET A 132 8.74 22.69 17.23
C MET A 132 10.19 22.42 17.62
N LEU A 133 10.94 21.65 16.81
CA LEU A 133 12.36 21.34 17.03
C LEU A 133 13.24 22.33 16.27
N ASP A 134 13.95 23.20 17.01
CA ASP A 134 14.96 24.10 16.44
C ASP A 134 16.33 23.43 16.40
N THR A 135 16.96 23.37 15.23
CA THR A 135 18.32 22.84 15.04
C THR A 135 19.37 23.46 15.98
N LYS A 136 19.12 24.66 16.51
CA LYS A 136 20.02 25.40 17.40
C LYS A 136 19.94 24.99 18.87
N ASP A 137 18.99 24.15 19.28
CA ASP A 137 18.81 23.80 20.69
C ASP A 137 18.71 22.28 20.92
N VAL A 138 18.64 21.90 22.19
CA VAL A 138 18.36 20.53 22.63
C VAL A 138 16.94 20.47 23.20
N PHE A 139 16.20 19.41 22.90
CA PHE A 139 14.83 19.23 23.36
C PHE A 139 14.69 17.95 24.17
N ILE A 140 13.82 17.97 25.19
CA ILE A 140 13.43 16.79 25.98
C ILE A 140 11.94 16.55 25.74
N ILE A 141 11.57 15.32 25.44
CA ILE A 141 10.18 14.90 25.23
C ILE A 141 9.83 13.89 26.32
N ASP A 142 8.86 14.23 27.15
CA ASP A 142 8.29 13.34 28.16
C ASP A 142 7.08 12.61 27.59
N ASN A 143 7.22 11.32 27.32
CA ASN A 143 6.12 10.44 26.90
C ASN A 143 5.60 9.61 28.07
N ALA A 144 5.35 10.27 29.20
CA ALA A 144 4.82 9.68 30.43
C ALA A 144 5.58 8.40 30.89
N ASN A 145 4.93 7.24 30.84
CA ASN A 145 5.50 5.94 31.26
C ASN A 145 6.21 5.20 30.12
N HIS A 146 6.13 5.69 28.89
CA HIS A 146 6.68 5.06 27.69
C HIS A 146 8.11 5.49 27.35
N GLY A 147 8.71 6.35 28.20
CA GLY A 147 10.10 6.77 28.10
C GLY A 147 10.27 8.27 27.86
N VAL A 148 11.51 8.72 28.00
CA VAL A 148 11.91 10.11 27.79
C VAL A 148 12.90 10.17 26.64
N TRP A 149 12.67 11.06 25.70
CA TRP A 149 13.54 11.25 24.53
C TRP A 149 14.28 12.57 24.60
N ILE A 150 15.52 12.57 24.14
CA ILE A 150 16.36 13.76 24.01
C ILE A 150 16.69 13.95 22.54
N TRP A 151 16.30 15.08 21.95
CA TRP A 151 16.68 15.43 20.59
C TRP A 151 17.74 16.52 20.60
N CYS A 152 18.87 16.26 19.95
CA CYS A 152 19.97 17.21 19.85
C CYS A 152 20.03 17.83 18.46
N GLY A 153 19.68 19.12 18.37
CA GLY A 153 19.78 19.89 17.13
C GLY A 153 21.21 19.93 16.60
N ARG A 154 21.37 19.92 15.28
CA ARG A 154 22.66 19.89 14.61
C ARG A 154 23.51 21.11 14.97
N LEU A 155 22.90 22.28 15.05
CA LEU A 155 23.53 23.57 15.38
C LEU A 155 23.58 23.88 16.88
N SER A 156 23.05 23.02 17.75
CA SER A 156 23.07 23.23 19.21
C SER A 156 24.48 23.25 19.83
N SER A 157 24.59 23.96 20.94
CA SER A 157 25.86 24.29 21.60
C SER A 157 26.56 23.02 22.13
N LYS A 158 27.89 23.03 22.18
CA LYS A 158 28.65 21.90 22.76
C LYS A 158 28.34 21.70 24.25
N ASN A 159 27.96 22.77 24.94
CA ASN A 159 27.59 22.71 26.35
C ASN A 159 26.18 22.12 26.51
N GLU A 160 25.22 22.52 25.68
CA GLU A 160 23.86 21.94 25.64
C GLU A 160 23.92 20.43 25.34
N LYS A 161 24.64 20.03 24.29
CA LYS A 161 24.80 18.60 23.90
C LYS A 161 25.45 17.74 24.99
N ARG A 162 26.32 18.33 25.81
CA ARG A 162 26.99 17.63 26.93
C ARG A 162 26.08 17.53 28.15
N ALA A 163 25.33 18.58 28.44
CA ALA A 163 24.41 18.65 29.57
C ALA A 163 23.07 17.94 29.33
N ALA A 164 22.72 17.67 28.07
CA ALA A 164 21.44 17.08 27.65
C ALA A 164 21.04 15.82 28.43
N MET A 165 21.97 14.87 28.57
CA MET A 165 21.71 13.60 29.26
C MET A 165 21.53 13.79 30.76
N THR A 166 22.40 14.60 31.39
CA THR A 166 22.31 14.93 32.81
C THR A 166 21.01 15.66 33.13
N ASN A 167 20.60 16.60 32.28
CA ASN A 167 19.35 17.33 32.44
C ASN A 167 18.13 16.41 32.33
N ALA A 168 18.10 15.49 31.36
CA ALA A 168 17.01 14.53 31.22
C ALA A 168 16.92 13.57 32.42
N LEU A 169 18.06 13.11 32.93
CA LEU A 169 18.09 12.27 34.13
C LEU A 169 17.62 13.04 35.38
N SER A 170 18.12 14.25 35.61
CA SER A 170 17.66 15.11 36.70
C SER A 170 16.18 15.53 36.55
N PHE A 171 15.68 15.62 35.32
CA PHE A 171 14.28 15.88 35.01
C PHE A 171 13.40 14.68 35.40
N VAL A 172 13.81 13.46 35.07
CA VAL A 172 13.16 12.21 35.50
C VAL A 172 13.12 12.09 37.03
N GLU A 173 14.23 12.42 37.71
CA GLU A 173 14.30 12.42 39.19
C GLU A 173 13.34 13.45 39.81
N LYS A 174 13.28 14.68 39.28
CA LYS A 174 12.43 15.76 39.82
C LYS A 174 10.93 15.51 39.64
N LEU A 175 10.52 14.77 38.60
CA LEU A 175 9.13 14.40 38.39
C LEU A 175 8.64 13.30 39.36
N GLY A 176 9.49 12.84 40.29
CA GLY A 176 9.13 11.77 41.23
C GLY A 176 8.92 10.42 40.53
N LYS A 177 9.37 10.27 39.27
CA LYS A 177 9.36 9.02 38.52
C LYS A 177 10.47 8.11 39.04
N HIS A 178 10.39 7.69 40.30
CA HIS A 178 11.26 6.67 40.90
C HIS A 178 10.90 5.27 40.40
N ALA A 179 10.92 5.06 39.09
CA ALA A 179 10.82 3.73 38.51
C ALA A 179 12.13 3.41 37.82
N SER A 180 12.77 2.34 38.28
CA SER A 180 13.93 1.66 37.67
C SER A 180 13.68 1.12 36.25
N ARG A 181 12.69 1.67 35.52
CA ARG A 181 12.17 1.21 34.24
C ARG A 181 11.95 2.31 33.19
N VAL A 182 12.08 3.60 33.52
CA VAL A 182 11.90 4.67 32.51
C VAL A 182 13.16 4.80 31.68
N GLN A 183 13.07 4.43 30.40
CA GLN A 183 14.18 4.54 29.46
C GLN A 183 14.38 6.00 29.02
N VAL A 184 15.64 6.47 29.06
CA VAL A 184 16.05 7.77 28.51
C VAL A 184 16.86 7.53 27.24
N THR A 185 16.35 7.97 26.10
CA THR A 185 16.98 7.73 24.79
C THR A 185 17.40 9.05 24.15
N ARG A 186 18.67 9.13 23.75
CA ARG A 186 19.22 10.29 23.04
C ARG A 186 19.27 10.06 21.53
N VAL A 187 18.85 11.07 20.78
CA VAL A 187 18.79 11.11 19.33
C VAL A 187 19.42 12.40 18.83
N ASN A 188 20.16 12.33 17.73
CA ASN A 188 20.73 13.52 17.07
C ASN A 188 19.93 13.86 15.81
N GLU A 189 19.85 15.15 15.46
CA GLU A 189 19.17 15.63 14.26
C GLU A 189 19.68 14.92 12.98
N GLY A 190 18.77 14.28 12.27
CA GLY A 190 19.03 13.48 11.07
C GLY A 190 19.31 11.99 11.33
N CYS A 191 19.33 11.56 12.59
CA CYS A 191 19.48 10.17 13.01
C CYS A 191 18.28 9.69 13.84
N GLU A 192 17.09 10.24 13.60
CA GLU A 192 15.88 9.91 14.35
C GLU A 192 15.37 8.51 14.04
N THR A 193 15.12 7.73 15.10
CA THR A 193 14.56 6.39 15.01
C THR A 193 13.05 6.46 14.77
N THR A 194 12.47 5.41 14.21
CA THR A 194 11.01 5.33 13.95
C THR A 194 10.19 5.58 15.22
N GLN A 195 10.62 5.02 16.35
CA GLN A 195 9.99 5.24 17.67
C GLN A 195 10.01 6.70 18.12
N PHE A 196 11.06 7.46 17.79
CA PHE A 196 11.13 8.89 18.08
C PHE A 196 10.18 9.69 17.19
N LYS A 197 10.14 9.36 15.89
CA LYS A 197 9.31 10.06 14.90
C LYS A 197 7.81 9.93 15.20
N GLN A 198 7.38 8.79 15.73
CA GLN A 198 6.00 8.52 16.14
C GLN A 198 5.47 9.44 17.26
N LEU A 199 6.34 10.16 17.97
CA LEU A 199 5.93 11.13 18.99
C LEU A 199 5.38 12.44 18.40
N PHE A 200 5.48 12.60 17.07
CA PHE A 200 5.09 13.80 16.34
C PHE A 200 3.98 13.46 15.34
N GLN A 201 2.97 14.32 15.23
CA GLN A 201 1.89 14.16 14.25
C GLN A 201 2.39 14.22 12.80
N THR A 202 3.44 15.01 12.56
CA THR A 202 4.00 15.22 11.23
C THR A 202 5.52 15.20 11.33
N TRP A 203 6.16 14.25 10.65
CA TRP A 203 7.62 14.14 10.57
C TRP A 203 8.08 14.19 9.11
N PRO A 204 8.94 15.14 8.70
CA PRO A 204 9.37 15.25 7.31
C PRO A 204 10.21 14.04 6.89
N ALA A 205 9.88 13.48 5.72
CA ALA A 205 10.69 12.45 5.08
C ALA A 205 12.14 12.95 4.88
N PRO A 206 13.15 12.07 4.98
CA PRO A 206 14.53 12.46 4.76
C PRO A 206 14.68 13.09 3.38
N GLN A 207 15.09 14.35 3.35
CA GLN A 207 15.51 15.00 2.12
C GLN A 207 16.73 14.27 1.59
N TYR A 208 16.57 13.46 0.55
CA TYR A 208 17.68 13.11 -0.32
C TYR A 208 18.08 14.38 -1.07
N SER A 209 18.82 15.24 -0.38
CA SER A 209 19.51 16.33 -1.04
C SER A 209 20.62 15.69 -1.85
N GLY A 210 20.39 15.54 -3.15
CA GLY A 210 21.45 15.38 -4.15
C GLY A 210 22.31 16.64 -4.17
N LYS A 211 23.06 16.89 -3.09
CA LYS A 211 24.12 17.88 -3.09
C LYS A 211 25.29 17.25 -3.84
N VAL A 212 25.29 17.49 -5.14
CA VAL A 212 26.47 17.39 -5.99
C VAL A 212 27.53 18.32 -5.39
N ALA A 213 28.50 17.74 -4.70
CA ALA A 213 29.74 18.44 -4.41
C ALA A 213 30.42 18.75 -5.75
N GLY A 214 30.73 20.03 -5.96
CA GLY A 214 31.28 20.54 -7.21
C GLY A 214 32.56 19.81 -7.63
N GLY A 215 32.59 19.38 -8.88
CA GLY A 215 33.76 18.87 -9.56
C GLY A 215 33.46 18.72 -11.04
N ASN A 216 34.10 19.56 -11.87
CA ASN A 216 33.99 19.57 -13.33
C ASN A 216 34.07 18.16 -13.93
N ARG A 217 32.92 17.58 -14.24
CA ARG A 217 32.67 16.65 -15.34
C ARG A 217 31.17 16.42 -15.37
N ILE A 218 30.53 17.03 -16.36
CA ILE A 218 29.14 16.73 -16.72
C ILE A 218 29.11 15.22 -16.99
N ALA A 219 28.56 14.44 -16.06
CA ALA A 219 27.98 13.18 -16.43
C ALA A 219 26.84 13.57 -17.38
N LYS A 220 26.99 13.29 -18.67
CA LYS A 220 25.87 13.33 -19.59
C LYS A 220 24.75 12.58 -18.90
N THR A 221 23.61 13.24 -18.69
CA THR A 221 22.36 12.55 -18.38
C THR A 221 22.15 11.60 -19.56
N VAL A 222 22.59 10.35 -19.38
CA VAL A 222 22.22 9.28 -20.28
C VAL A 222 20.73 9.16 -20.03
N GLN A 223 19.92 9.69 -20.96
CA GLN A 223 18.55 9.22 -21.13
C GLN A 223 18.68 7.72 -21.39
N THR A 224 18.67 6.92 -20.33
CA THR A 224 18.49 5.49 -20.44
C THR A 224 17.17 5.29 -21.17
N GLN A 225 17.18 4.49 -22.23
CA GLN A 225 15.95 4.07 -22.90
C GLN A 225 15.00 3.55 -21.83
N PHE A 226 13.76 4.04 -21.84
CA PHE A 226 12.72 3.56 -20.95
C PHE A 226 12.56 2.05 -21.14
N ASP A 227 12.92 1.26 -20.13
CA ASP A 227 12.80 -0.20 -20.17
C ASP A 227 11.56 -0.65 -19.40
N ALA A 228 10.43 -0.70 -20.11
CA ALA A 228 9.15 -1.14 -19.60
C ALA A 228 9.20 -2.50 -18.91
N SER A 229 10.12 -3.39 -19.34
CA SER A 229 10.19 -4.74 -18.79
C SER A 229 10.66 -4.77 -17.34
N THR A 230 11.43 -3.76 -16.91
CA THR A 230 11.88 -3.59 -15.52
C THR A 230 10.79 -3.01 -14.62
N MET A 231 9.74 -2.41 -15.18
CA MET A 231 8.64 -1.83 -14.42
C MET A 231 7.78 -2.90 -13.73
N HIS A 232 7.51 -3.99 -14.44
CA HIS A 232 6.82 -5.16 -13.87
C HIS A 232 7.68 -5.84 -12.79
N GLN A 233 9.01 -5.82 -12.96
CA GLN A 233 9.97 -6.34 -11.98
C GLN A 233 10.15 -5.43 -10.76
N SER A 234 9.85 -4.14 -10.89
CA SER A 234 10.05 -3.12 -9.86
C SER A 234 8.78 -2.28 -9.67
N PRO A 235 7.82 -2.76 -8.84
CA PRO A 235 6.61 -2.03 -8.52
C PRO A 235 6.88 -0.62 -7.99
N LYS A 236 7.95 -0.45 -7.19
CA LYS A 236 8.36 0.87 -6.68
C LYS A 236 8.70 1.86 -7.79
N LEU A 237 9.44 1.43 -8.82
CA LEU A 237 9.72 2.27 -9.99
C LEU A 237 8.43 2.59 -10.76
N ALA A 238 7.48 1.66 -10.82
CA ALA A 238 6.17 1.89 -11.40
C ALA A 238 5.38 2.98 -10.66
N ALA A 239 5.30 2.91 -9.33
CA ALA A 239 4.66 3.94 -8.51
C ALA A 239 5.33 5.32 -8.68
N GLU A 240 6.68 5.37 -8.61
CA GLU A 240 7.44 6.62 -8.73
C GLU A 240 7.28 7.28 -10.11
N THR A 241 7.17 6.48 -11.18
CA THR A 241 7.04 6.99 -12.56
C THR A 241 5.60 7.07 -13.06
N ARG A 242 4.64 6.53 -12.30
CA ARG A 242 3.20 6.44 -12.64
C ARG A 242 2.93 5.74 -13.97
N MET A 243 3.71 4.71 -14.26
CA MET A 243 3.61 3.92 -15.48
C MET A 243 3.46 2.45 -15.09
N VAL A 244 2.46 1.76 -15.66
CA VAL A 244 2.35 0.30 -15.48
C VAL A 244 3.23 -0.47 -16.46
N ASP A 245 3.44 0.09 -17.65
CA ASP A 245 4.37 -0.34 -18.72
C ASP A 245 4.69 0.86 -19.65
N ASP A 246 5.15 0.63 -20.90
CA ASP A 246 5.42 1.69 -21.90
C ASP A 246 4.20 2.13 -22.74
N GLY A 247 3.00 1.64 -22.45
CA GLY A 247 1.81 1.89 -23.26
C GLY A 247 1.81 1.16 -24.61
N SER A 248 2.63 0.11 -24.79
CA SER A 248 2.73 -0.66 -26.05
C SER A 248 1.74 -1.82 -26.19
N GLY A 249 0.93 -2.08 -25.17
CA GLY A 249 -0.10 -3.10 -25.14
C GLY A 249 -1.23 -2.88 -26.15
N LYS A 250 -2.21 -3.79 -26.14
CA LYS A 250 -3.34 -3.76 -27.07
C LYS A 250 -4.36 -2.72 -26.61
N VAL A 251 -4.71 -1.79 -27.50
CA VAL A 251 -5.69 -0.73 -27.25
C VAL A 251 -6.96 -0.96 -28.07
N GLN A 252 -8.12 -0.81 -27.45
CA GLN A 252 -9.43 -0.71 -28.10
C GLN A 252 -10.15 0.54 -27.58
N ILE A 253 -10.68 1.38 -28.48
CA ILE A 253 -11.34 2.65 -28.15
C ILE A 253 -12.77 2.64 -28.67
N TRP A 254 -13.68 3.09 -27.82
CA TRP A 254 -15.06 3.35 -28.15
C TRP A 254 -15.44 4.78 -27.76
N ARG A 255 -16.30 5.39 -28.57
CA ARG A 255 -16.96 6.65 -28.28
C ARG A 255 -18.37 6.37 -27.79
N ILE A 256 -18.84 7.15 -26.82
CA ILE A 256 -20.24 7.12 -26.42
C ILE A 256 -21.05 7.94 -27.42
N GLU A 257 -22.01 7.31 -28.08
CA GLU A 257 -22.97 7.98 -28.96
C GLU A 257 -24.38 7.53 -28.65
N ASN A 258 -25.30 8.46 -28.40
CA ASN A 258 -26.68 8.16 -27.97
C ASN A 258 -26.74 7.17 -26.79
N MET A 259 -25.85 7.34 -25.81
CA MET A 259 -25.71 6.47 -24.63
C MET A 259 -25.22 5.05 -24.90
N GLU A 260 -24.83 4.74 -26.15
CA GLU A 260 -24.33 3.43 -26.57
C GLU A 260 -22.82 3.46 -26.86
N LEU A 261 -22.19 2.30 -26.74
CA LEU A 261 -20.76 2.12 -26.92
C LEU A 261 -20.42 1.84 -28.40
N VAL A 262 -19.92 2.85 -29.12
CA VAL A 262 -19.63 2.75 -30.56
C VAL A 262 -18.13 2.61 -30.81
N PRO A 263 -17.66 1.54 -31.50
CA PRO A 263 -16.24 1.36 -31.79
C PRO A 263 -15.67 2.50 -32.63
N GLN A 264 -14.53 3.05 -32.19
CA GLN A 264 -13.84 4.10 -32.92
C GLN A 264 -12.99 3.52 -34.05
N ASP A 265 -12.96 4.23 -35.19
CA ASP A 265 -12.03 3.91 -36.27
C ASP A 265 -10.58 4.01 -35.76
N ARG A 266 -9.75 3.02 -36.10
CA ARG A 266 -8.33 2.97 -35.74
C ARG A 266 -7.54 4.18 -36.26
N VAL A 267 -7.96 4.79 -37.37
CA VAL A 267 -7.33 6.00 -37.90
C VAL A 267 -7.50 7.20 -36.96
N LEU A 268 -8.57 7.19 -36.14
CA LEU A 268 -8.88 8.23 -35.17
C LEU A 268 -8.34 7.91 -33.77
N TYR A 269 -7.53 6.87 -33.59
CA TYR A 269 -6.95 6.56 -32.28
C TYR A 269 -5.98 7.66 -31.86
N GLY A 270 -6.16 8.16 -30.63
CA GLY A 270 -5.45 9.33 -30.12
C GLY A 270 -6.15 10.65 -30.42
N GLN A 271 -7.24 10.67 -31.19
CA GLN A 271 -8.05 11.87 -31.42
C GLN A 271 -9.29 11.84 -30.53
N PHE A 272 -9.40 12.82 -29.65
CA PHE A 272 -10.49 12.99 -28.70
C PHE A 272 -11.18 14.34 -28.92
N TYR A 273 -12.44 14.42 -28.55
CA TYR A 273 -13.24 15.64 -28.66
C TYR A 273 -13.79 15.99 -27.28
N GLY A 274 -13.57 17.22 -26.83
CA GLY A 274 -13.97 17.67 -25.50
C GLY A 274 -15.48 17.63 -25.23
N GLY A 275 -16.31 17.55 -26.27
CA GLY A 275 -17.76 17.41 -26.22
C GLY A 275 -18.25 15.99 -26.06
N ASP A 276 -17.37 14.98 -26.08
CA ASP A 276 -17.75 13.56 -26.04
C ASP A 276 -17.14 12.82 -24.84
N SER A 277 -17.63 11.61 -24.59
CA SER A 277 -17.04 10.66 -23.64
C SER A 277 -16.58 9.39 -24.37
N TYR A 278 -15.50 8.77 -23.87
CA TYR A 278 -14.87 7.61 -24.50
C TYR A 278 -14.58 6.53 -23.46
N VAL A 279 -14.60 5.27 -23.89
CA VAL A 279 -14.11 4.14 -23.11
C VAL A 279 -12.95 3.51 -23.86
N ILE A 280 -11.84 3.26 -23.17
CA ILE A 280 -10.62 2.70 -23.73
C ILE A 280 -10.24 1.47 -22.91
N GLN A 281 -10.18 0.33 -23.57
CA GLN A 281 -9.62 -0.90 -22.99
C GLN A 281 -8.16 -1.02 -23.41
N TYR A 282 -7.30 -1.12 -22.42
CA TYR A 282 -5.89 -1.43 -22.55
C TYR A 282 -5.61 -2.82 -22.00
N THR A 283 -4.93 -3.66 -22.77
CA THR A 283 -4.53 -5.01 -22.37
C THR A 283 -3.02 -5.12 -22.42
N TYR A 284 -2.42 -5.51 -21.30
CA TYR A 284 -0.98 -5.68 -21.13
C TYR A 284 -0.67 -6.98 -20.40
N SER A 285 0.58 -7.47 -20.50
CA SER A 285 1.01 -8.73 -19.91
C SER A 285 2.07 -8.49 -18.84
N VAL A 286 1.90 -9.10 -17.65
CA VAL A 286 2.89 -9.05 -16.57
C VAL A 286 3.61 -10.39 -16.51
N LYS A 287 4.94 -10.39 -16.73
CA LYS A 287 5.73 -11.62 -16.84
C LYS A 287 5.76 -12.44 -15.56
N GLU A 288 5.87 -11.82 -14.37
CA GLU A 288 5.90 -12.55 -13.10
C GLU A 288 4.53 -13.11 -12.68
N ALA A 289 3.44 -12.37 -12.94
CA ALA A 289 2.12 -12.69 -12.42
C ALA A 289 1.36 -13.74 -13.27
N GLY A 290 1.77 -13.96 -14.51
CA GLY A 290 1.08 -14.83 -15.46
C GLY A 290 -0.28 -14.27 -15.92
N GLY A 291 -0.50 -14.22 -17.23
CA GLY A 291 -1.78 -13.79 -17.81
C GLY A 291 -1.87 -12.33 -18.26
N GLU A 292 -2.97 -12.02 -18.92
CA GLU A 292 -3.30 -10.66 -19.38
C GLU A 292 -3.94 -9.86 -18.25
N ARG A 293 -3.60 -8.58 -18.18
CA ARG A 293 -4.17 -7.57 -17.28
C ARG A 293 -4.86 -6.51 -18.10
N TYR A 294 -5.87 -5.88 -17.51
CA TYR A 294 -6.77 -4.97 -18.21
C TYR A 294 -6.89 -3.64 -17.45
N ILE A 295 -6.85 -2.54 -18.20
CA ILE A 295 -7.20 -1.21 -17.70
C ILE A 295 -8.31 -0.66 -18.57
N LEU A 296 -9.39 -0.20 -17.95
CA LEU A 296 -10.51 0.46 -18.60
C LEU A 296 -10.49 1.95 -18.23
N TYR A 297 -9.98 2.77 -19.13
CA TYR A 297 -10.08 4.22 -19.00
C TYR A 297 -11.44 4.67 -19.53
N PHE A 298 -12.16 5.48 -18.76
CA PHE A 298 -13.32 6.22 -19.27
C PHE A 298 -13.00 7.71 -19.24
N TRP A 299 -12.68 8.24 -20.42
CA TRP A 299 -12.27 9.62 -20.62
C TRP A 299 -13.50 10.51 -20.82
N GLN A 300 -13.60 11.57 -20.03
CA GLN A 300 -14.75 12.46 -19.97
C GLN A 300 -14.35 13.85 -20.46
N GLY A 301 -14.89 14.25 -21.61
CA GLY A 301 -14.68 15.57 -22.18
C GLY A 301 -15.29 16.68 -21.32
N ARG A 302 -14.63 17.84 -21.24
CA ARG A 302 -15.07 18.99 -20.42
C ARG A 302 -16.44 19.53 -20.83
N LYS A 303 -16.80 19.38 -22.10
CA LYS A 303 -18.08 19.81 -22.70
C LYS A 303 -19.06 18.63 -22.93
N SER A 304 -18.67 17.39 -22.64
CA SER A 304 -19.58 16.23 -22.70
C SER A 304 -20.69 16.34 -21.66
N SER A 305 -21.88 15.87 -22.02
CA SER A 305 -23.08 15.99 -21.19
C SER A 305 -23.02 15.03 -19.99
N GLN A 306 -23.78 15.34 -18.94
CA GLN A 306 -23.75 14.57 -17.69
C GLN A 306 -24.21 13.12 -17.89
N ASP A 307 -25.20 12.90 -18.76
CA ASP A 307 -25.70 11.58 -19.15
C ASP A 307 -24.63 10.77 -19.88
N GLU A 308 -23.91 11.34 -20.86
CA GLU A 308 -22.81 10.65 -21.54
C GLU A 308 -21.64 10.30 -20.61
N ARG A 309 -21.31 11.19 -19.68
CA ARG A 309 -20.31 10.92 -18.64
C ARG A 309 -20.75 9.77 -17.74
N GLY A 310 -22.03 9.71 -17.37
CA GLY A 310 -22.62 8.60 -16.63
C GLY A 310 -22.59 7.30 -17.44
N ALA A 311 -22.95 7.35 -18.72
CA ALA A 311 -22.92 6.22 -19.63
C ALA A 311 -21.50 5.64 -19.79
N SER A 312 -20.47 6.47 -19.94
CA SER A 312 -19.10 5.97 -20.05
C SER A 312 -18.64 5.20 -18.80
N ALA A 313 -19.04 5.63 -17.60
CA ALA A 313 -18.77 4.91 -16.36
C ALA A 313 -19.55 3.57 -16.25
N LEU A 314 -20.83 3.57 -16.66
CA LEU A 314 -21.65 2.36 -16.70
C LEU A 314 -21.11 1.32 -17.70
N HIS A 315 -20.73 1.77 -18.90
CA HIS A 315 -20.14 0.92 -19.92
C HIS A 315 -18.77 0.38 -19.52
N ALA A 316 -17.94 1.18 -18.83
CA ALA A 316 -16.69 0.70 -18.26
C ALA A 316 -16.93 -0.40 -17.22
N THR A 317 -17.96 -0.27 -16.38
CA THR A 317 -18.35 -1.33 -15.43
C THR A 317 -18.83 -2.59 -16.14
N ALA A 318 -19.69 -2.45 -17.16
CA ALA A 318 -20.20 -3.59 -17.93
C ALA A 318 -19.08 -4.33 -18.69
N LEU A 319 -18.08 -3.63 -19.21
CA LEU A 319 -16.90 -4.24 -19.84
C LEU A 319 -16.01 -4.95 -18.82
N ASP A 320 -15.85 -4.39 -17.62
CA ASP A 320 -15.14 -5.05 -16.53
C ASP A 320 -15.82 -6.37 -16.12
N ASP A 321 -17.15 -6.38 -16.00
CA ASP A 321 -17.93 -7.59 -15.71
C ASP A 321 -17.71 -8.67 -16.78
N GLN A 322 -17.63 -8.29 -18.07
CA GLN A 322 -17.31 -9.22 -19.17
C GLN A 322 -15.88 -9.77 -19.09
N LEU A 323 -14.96 -9.02 -18.50
CA LEU A 323 -13.57 -9.42 -18.24
C LEU A 323 -13.43 -10.18 -16.90
N GLY A 324 -14.54 -10.66 -16.34
CA GLY A 324 -14.57 -11.40 -15.08
C GLY A 324 -14.29 -10.54 -13.86
N GLY A 325 -14.49 -9.22 -13.98
CA GLY A 325 -14.20 -8.26 -12.92
C GLY A 325 -12.72 -7.99 -12.71
N ALA A 326 -11.84 -8.36 -13.64
CA ALA A 326 -10.39 -8.27 -13.48
C ALA A 326 -9.77 -6.91 -13.87
N ALA A 327 -10.56 -5.97 -14.40
CA ALA A 327 -10.03 -4.73 -14.96
C ALA A 327 -9.91 -3.61 -13.93
N VAL A 328 -8.79 -2.88 -13.98
CA VAL A 328 -8.64 -1.61 -13.25
C VAL A 328 -9.44 -0.56 -14.00
N GLN A 329 -10.42 0.07 -13.35
CA GLN A 329 -11.22 1.12 -13.97
C GLN A 329 -10.65 2.50 -13.60
N VAL A 330 -10.48 3.39 -14.57
CA VAL A 330 -9.84 4.70 -14.35
C VAL A 330 -10.68 5.82 -14.93
N ARG A 331 -11.14 6.73 -14.07
CA ARG A 331 -11.80 7.97 -14.49
C ARG A 331 -10.76 8.96 -14.98
N VAL A 332 -10.87 9.39 -16.22
CA VAL A 332 -9.97 10.40 -16.79
C VAL A 332 -10.77 11.62 -17.22
N VAL A 333 -10.38 12.81 -16.75
CA VAL A 333 -11.03 14.06 -17.12
C VAL A 333 -10.13 14.86 -18.06
N GLN A 334 -10.72 15.46 -19.09
CA GLN A 334 -9.99 16.28 -20.06
C GLN A 334 -9.05 17.29 -19.39
N GLY A 335 -7.77 17.22 -19.73
CA GLY A 335 -6.72 18.09 -19.21
C GLY A 335 -5.94 17.51 -18.02
N LYS A 336 -6.46 16.47 -17.38
CA LYS A 336 -5.86 15.76 -16.23
C LYS A 336 -5.52 14.30 -16.57
N GLU A 337 -5.19 14.04 -17.82
CA GLU A 337 -4.80 12.71 -18.27
C GLU A 337 -3.58 12.19 -17.50
N PRO A 338 -3.65 10.97 -16.93
CA PRO A 338 -2.53 10.39 -16.22
C PRO A 338 -1.41 9.99 -17.17
N GLN A 339 -0.19 9.87 -16.65
CA GLN A 339 1.02 9.68 -17.48
C GLN A 339 0.92 8.42 -18.34
N HIS A 340 0.47 7.30 -17.77
CA HIS A 340 0.29 6.07 -18.53
C HIS A 340 -0.74 6.23 -19.67
N PHE A 341 -1.86 6.92 -19.44
CA PHE A 341 -2.85 7.17 -20.48
C PHE A 341 -2.27 7.94 -21.68
N LEU A 342 -1.40 8.92 -21.43
CA LEU A 342 -0.70 9.65 -22.50
C LEU A 342 0.25 8.76 -23.30
N ALA A 343 0.93 7.83 -22.62
CA ALA A 343 1.90 6.93 -23.23
C ALA A 343 1.27 5.98 -24.28
N LEU A 344 -0.01 5.59 -24.11
CA LEU A 344 -0.76 4.80 -25.10
C LEU A 344 -0.70 5.40 -26.51
N PHE A 345 -0.63 6.73 -26.61
CA PHE A 345 -0.69 7.44 -27.88
C PHE A 345 0.69 7.84 -28.42
N LYS A 346 1.77 7.64 -27.64
CA LYS A 346 3.16 7.90 -28.03
C LYS A 346 3.35 9.31 -28.62
N GLY A 347 2.78 10.31 -27.96
CA GLY A 347 2.86 11.72 -28.35
C GLY A 347 1.82 12.15 -29.40
N ARG A 348 0.93 11.24 -29.81
CA ARG A 348 -0.09 11.50 -30.85
C ARG A 348 -1.49 11.72 -30.26
N MET A 349 -1.59 11.98 -28.96
CA MET A 349 -2.86 12.38 -28.36
C MET A 349 -3.20 13.82 -28.75
N ILE A 350 -4.35 14.02 -29.37
CA ILE A 350 -4.90 15.32 -29.77
C ILE A 350 -6.30 15.43 -29.18
N VAL A 351 -6.56 16.50 -28.43
CA VAL A 351 -7.89 16.84 -27.92
C VAL A 351 -8.41 18.05 -28.68
N PHE A 352 -9.45 17.85 -29.48
CA PHE A 352 -10.15 18.91 -30.20
C PHE A 352 -11.21 19.58 -29.33
N ASP A 353 -11.43 20.86 -29.60
CA ASP A 353 -12.49 21.65 -29.02
C ASP A 353 -13.73 21.51 -29.90
N GLY A 354 -14.70 20.70 -29.45
CA GLY A 354 -15.87 20.28 -30.24
C GLY A 354 -16.34 18.89 -29.83
N GLY A 355 -17.29 18.29 -30.55
CA GLY A 355 -17.89 16.99 -30.24
C GLY A 355 -19.41 17.06 -30.13
N LYS A 356 -20.09 15.92 -30.00
CA LYS A 356 -21.55 15.87 -29.82
C LYS A 356 -21.85 15.97 -28.32
N ALA A 357 -22.25 17.15 -27.84
CA ALA A 357 -22.79 17.25 -26.49
C ALA A 357 -24.25 16.72 -26.51
N GLY A 358 -24.45 15.43 -26.20
CA GLY A 358 -25.76 14.81 -26.12
C GLY A 358 -26.50 14.71 -27.47
N TRP A 359 -27.82 14.95 -27.46
CA TRP A 359 -28.74 14.67 -28.59
C TRP A 359 -28.68 15.68 -29.76
N SER A 360 -27.65 16.54 -29.84
CA SER A 360 -27.53 17.54 -30.91
C SER A 360 -27.35 16.88 -32.29
N LYS A 361 -28.18 17.29 -33.25
CA LYS A 361 -28.17 16.79 -34.64
C LYS A 361 -27.34 17.65 -35.61
N ASP A 362 -26.72 18.73 -35.14
CA ASP A 362 -26.00 19.65 -36.00
C ASP A 362 -24.59 19.14 -36.32
N GLU A 363 -24.36 18.68 -37.55
CA GLU A 363 -23.05 18.25 -38.07
C GLU A 363 -21.96 19.33 -37.96
N LYS A 364 -22.34 20.60 -37.79
CA LYS A 364 -21.41 21.72 -37.61
C LYS A 364 -20.68 21.71 -36.26
N ASP A 365 -21.23 21.08 -35.23
CA ASP A 365 -20.60 20.96 -33.90
C ASP A 365 -19.46 19.93 -33.86
N GLN A 366 -19.31 19.13 -34.92
CA GLN A 366 -18.26 18.11 -35.07
C GLN A 366 -17.02 18.59 -35.83
N ALA A 367 -17.14 19.70 -36.56
CA ALA A 367 -16.04 20.19 -37.39
C ALA A 367 -15.05 20.99 -36.54
N VAL A 368 -13.80 20.54 -36.50
CA VAL A 368 -12.65 21.23 -35.86
C VAL A 368 -12.46 22.68 -36.38
N GLY A 369 -13.09 23.00 -37.52
CA GLY A 369 -12.95 24.25 -38.24
C GLY A 369 -11.87 24.16 -39.31
N ASP A 370 -11.92 25.08 -40.27
CA ASP A 370 -10.94 25.17 -41.37
C ASP A 370 -9.60 25.78 -40.93
N THR A 371 -9.62 26.49 -39.81
CA THR A 371 -8.45 27.10 -39.18
C THR A 371 -8.55 26.86 -37.67
N TYR A 372 -7.54 26.24 -37.08
CA TYR A 372 -7.50 25.96 -35.64
C TYR A 372 -6.07 25.93 -35.11
N LEU A 373 -5.93 26.19 -33.82
CA LEU A 373 -4.66 26.24 -33.12
C LEU A 373 -4.57 25.10 -32.10
N LEU A 374 -3.51 24.30 -32.17
CA LEU A 374 -3.19 23.26 -31.19
C LEU A 374 -2.02 23.71 -30.32
N ARG A 375 -2.17 23.62 -29.01
CA ARG A 375 -1.09 23.77 -28.02
C ARG A 375 -0.51 22.41 -27.69
N ILE A 376 0.80 22.24 -27.86
CA ILE A 376 1.56 21.04 -27.55
C ILE A 376 2.29 21.26 -26.24
N ARG A 377 2.03 20.40 -25.27
CA ARG A 377 2.65 20.44 -23.94
C ARG A 377 3.16 19.06 -23.56
N GLY A 378 4.39 18.98 -23.07
CA GLY A 378 4.97 17.78 -22.46
C GLY A 378 6.47 17.93 -22.28
N THR A 379 7.16 16.84 -22.00
CA THR A 379 8.63 16.82 -22.00
C THR A 379 9.20 15.72 -22.88
N ASN A 380 8.40 14.73 -23.28
CA ASN A 380 8.76 13.66 -24.21
C ASN A 380 7.50 12.97 -24.77
N ALA A 381 7.68 12.07 -25.73
CA ALA A 381 6.56 11.36 -26.37
C ALA A 381 5.66 10.54 -25.42
N LEU A 382 6.09 10.20 -24.21
CA LEU A 382 5.29 9.45 -23.24
C LEU A 382 4.32 10.35 -22.44
N ASN A 383 4.54 11.67 -22.42
CA ASN A 383 3.70 12.61 -21.66
C ASN A 383 3.27 13.85 -22.46
N THR A 384 3.56 13.91 -23.76
CA THR A 384 3.12 15.01 -24.61
C THR A 384 1.70 14.78 -25.14
N LYS A 385 0.89 15.84 -25.09
CA LYS A 385 -0.42 15.93 -25.75
C LYS A 385 -0.57 17.25 -26.49
N ALA A 386 -1.43 17.24 -27.51
CA ALA A 386 -1.94 18.46 -28.14
C ALA A 386 -3.38 18.74 -27.69
N GLU A 387 -3.68 20.01 -27.43
CA GLU A 387 -5.01 20.48 -27.07
C GLU A 387 -5.38 21.66 -27.97
N GLN A 388 -6.57 21.61 -28.56
CA GLN A 388 -7.09 22.74 -29.32
C GLN A 388 -7.41 23.90 -28.37
N VAL A 389 -6.92 25.07 -28.74
CA VAL A 389 -7.13 26.33 -28.02
C VAL A 389 -7.78 27.35 -28.94
N PRO A 390 -8.36 28.44 -28.40
CA PRO A 390 -8.85 29.54 -29.22
C PRO A 390 -7.79 30.00 -30.22
N THR A 391 -8.22 30.23 -31.46
CA THR A 391 -7.31 30.58 -32.57
C THR A 391 -7.07 32.09 -32.58
N GLU A 392 -6.39 32.55 -31.53
CA GLU A 392 -6.09 33.97 -31.31
C GLU A 392 -4.69 34.14 -30.71
N SER A 393 -4.09 35.31 -30.91
CA SER A 393 -2.72 35.58 -30.42
C SER A 393 -2.58 35.39 -28.91
N ALA A 394 -3.63 35.70 -28.14
CA ALA A 394 -3.63 35.61 -26.67
C ALA A 394 -3.49 34.16 -26.15
N SER A 395 -3.78 33.16 -26.98
CA SER A 395 -3.63 31.74 -26.62
C SER A 395 -2.18 31.25 -26.69
N LEU A 396 -1.27 32.01 -27.31
CA LEU A 396 0.14 31.64 -27.38
C LEU A 396 0.82 31.70 -26.00
N ASN A 397 1.87 30.90 -25.84
CA ASN A 397 2.68 30.89 -24.63
C ASN A 397 4.14 30.62 -24.99
N SER A 398 5.07 31.48 -24.60
CA SER A 398 6.50 31.31 -24.90
C SER A 398 7.09 30.00 -24.38
N ASN A 399 6.44 29.32 -23.44
CA ASN A 399 6.91 28.06 -22.88
C ASN A 399 6.40 26.81 -23.61
N ASP A 400 5.45 26.95 -24.54
CA ASP A 400 4.79 25.83 -25.23
C ASP A 400 5.03 25.89 -26.76
N THR A 401 4.88 24.76 -27.44
CA THR A 401 4.91 24.69 -28.91
C THR A 401 3.49 24.68 -29.44
N PHE A 402 3.22 25.32 -30.57
CA PHE A 402 1.89 25.40 -31.16
C PHE A 402 1.89 24.94 -32.62
N VAL A 403 0.81 24.31 -33.05
CA VAL A 403 0.55 23.95 -34.45
C VAL A 403 -0.71 24.70 -34.90
N LEU A 404 -0.55 25.68 -35.78
CA LEU A 404 -1.64 26.40 -36.41
C LEU A 404 -1.94 25.73 -37.75
N VAL A 405 -3.13 25.16 -37.88
CA VAL A 405 -3.60 24.54 -39.12
C VAL A 405 -4.58 25.49 -39.78
N SER A 406 -4.43 25.75 -41.08
CA SER A 406 -5.38 26.48 -41.90
C SER A 406 -5.54 25.82 -43.26
N ARG A 407 -6.52 26.24 -44.08
CA ARG A 407 -6.60 25.83 -45.50
C ARG A 407 -5.38 26.22 -46.34
N GLN A 408 -4.67 27.28 -45.98
CA GLN A 408 -3.58 27.83 -46.78
C GLN A 408 -2.21 27.25 -46.41
N ALA A 409 -1.95 27.12 -45.12
CA ALA A 409 -0.66 26.68 -44.59
C ALA A 409 -0.79 26.04 -43.21
N ILE A 410 0.26 25.31 -42.82
CA ILE A 410 0.44 24.78 -41.48
C ILE A 410 1.68 25.45 -40.89
N PHE A 411 1.56 26.03 -39.70
CA PHE A 411 2.66 26.64 -39.00
C PHE A 411 2.94 25.88 -37.71
N ILE A 412 4.21 25.61 -37.44
CA ILE A 412 4.68 25.15 -36.13
C ILE A 412 5.36 26.34 -35.47
N TRP A 413 4.70 26.96 -34.49
CA TRP A 413 5.26 28.06 -33.72
C TRP A 413 5.98 27.53 -32.47
N CYS A 414 7.26 27.86 -32.33
CA CYS A 414 8.11 27.39 -31.24
C CYS A 414 8.40 28.55 -30.28
N GLY A 415 7.77 28.52 -29.10
CA GLY A 415 8.09 29.44 -28.01
C GLY A 415 9.55 29.32 -27.55
N LYS A 416 10.13 30.40 -27.02
CA LYS A 416 11.53 30.44 -26.55
C LYS A 416 11.85 29.42 -25.44
N GLY A 417 10.86 29.05 -24.62
CA GLY A 417 10.99 28.11 -23.50
C GLY A 417 10.74 26.63 -23.86
N THR A 418 10.48 26.34 -25.13
CA THR A 418 10.17 24.98 -25.61
C THR A 418 11.39 24.08 -25.67
N THR A 419 11.19 22.80 -25.38
CA THR A 419 12.22 21.75 -25.50
C THR A 419 12.32 21.18 -26.92
N GLY A 420 13.43 20.50 -27.22
CA GLY A 420 13.59 19.80 -28.50
C GLY A 420 12.54 18.71 -28.72
N ASP A 421 12.21 17.96 -27.67
CA ASP A 421 11.26 16.85 -27.71
C ASP A 421 9.83 17.33 -28.01
N GLU A 422 9.39 18.44 -27.41
CA GLU A 422 8.08 19.05 -27.73
C GLU A 422 7.98 19.47 -29.21
N ARG A 423 9.08 19.95 -29.80
CA ARG A 423 9.13 20.33 -31.22
C ARG A 423 9.07 19.13 -32.15
N GLU A 424 9.73 18.03 -31.80
CA GLU A 424 9.64 16.79 -32.59
C GLU A 424 8.23 16.20 -32.54
N VAL A 425 7.59 16.19 -31.36
CA VAL A 425 6.19 15.77 -31.25
C VAL A 425 5.26 16.69 -32.06
N ALA A 426 5.45 18.01 -32.02
CA ALA A 426 4.66 18.94 -32.82
C ALA A 426 4.79 18.68 -34.34
N LYS A 427 5.98 18.28 -34.82
CA LYS A 427 6.19 17.87 -36.22
C LYS A 427 5.45 16.59 -36.54
N ASP A 428 5.46 15.60 -35.66
CA ASP A 428 4.74 14.34 -35.86
C ASP A 428 3.22 14.55 -35.89
N ILE A 429 2.71 15.39 -34.99
CA ILE A 429 1.30 15.81 -34.97
C ILE A 429 0.93 16.54 -36.26
N ALA A 430 1.74 17.50 -36.72
CA ALA A 430 1.50 18.21 -37.98
C ALA A 430 1.41 17.26 -39.19
N LYS A 431 2.31 16.26 -39.26
CA LYS A 431 2.32 15.23 -40.32
C LYS A 431 1.12 14.28 -40.23
N THR A 432 0.67 13.97 -39.01
CA THR A 432 -0.49 13.10 -38.77
C THR A 432 -1.78 13.79 -39.21
N ILE A 433 -1.91 15.08 -38.92
CA ILE A 433 -3.09 15.88 -39.27
C ILE A 433 -3.19 16.16 -40.76
N SER A 434 -2.06 16.37 -41.45
CA SER A 434 -2.07 16.76 -42.85
C SER A 434 -0.79 16.35 -43.57
N ARG A 435 -0.93 15.95 -44.84
CA ARG A 435 0.17 15.62 -45.74
C ARG A 435 0.89 16.86 -46.33
N ARG A 436 0.37 18.06 -46.08
CA ARG A 436 0.98 19.32 -46.52
C ARG A 436 2.23 19.63 -45.72
N ASP A 437 3.18 20.31 -46.34
CA ASP A 437 4.35 20.84 -45.64
C ASP A 437 3.94 21.88 -44.60
N TYR A 438 4.75 21.97 -43.55
CA TYR A 438 4.61 22.94 -42.48
C TYR A 438 5.76 23.94 -42.48
N VAL A 439 5.51 25.15 -41.99
CA VAL A 439 6.49 26.20 -41.81
C VAL A 439 6.84 26.31 -40.33
N LEU A 440 8.12 26.14 -39.99
CA LEU A 440 8.61 26.34 -38.63
C LEU A 440 8.81 27.85 -38.38
N LEU A 441 8.22 28.37 -37.32
CA LEU A 441 8.36 29.76 -36.88
C LEU A 441 8.89 29.77 -35.45
N CYS A 442 10.10 30.29 -35.24
CA CYS A 442 10.58 30.58 -33.89
C CYS A 442 9.91 31.86 -33.37
N GLU A 443 9.63 31.91 -32.08
CA GLU A 443 9.08 33.11 -31.44
C GLU A 443 9.96 34.35 -31.74
N GLY A 444 9.32 35.40 -32.28
CA GLY A 444 9.94 36.62 -32.78
C GLY A 444 10.26 36.61 -34.29
N GLN A 445 10.03 35.50 -34.99
CA GLN A 445 10.21 35.36 -36.44
C GLN A 445 8.89 35.10 -37.17
N GLU A 446 7.77 35.49 -36.56
CA GLU A 446 6.44 35.24 -37.13
C GLU A 446 6.19 36.09 -38.38
N THR A 447 5.46 35.51 -39.33
CA THR A 447 5.09 36.21 -40.56
C THR A 447 3.78 36.96 -40.40
N GLU A 448 3.52 37.93 -41.28
CA GLU A 448 2.23 38.65 -41.29
C GLU A 448 1.04 37.71 -41.53
N VAL A 449 1.21 36.70 -42.40
CA VAL A 449 0.18 35.68 -42.67
C VAL A 449 -0.16 34.89 -41.40
N PHE A 450 0.85 34.53 -40.60
CA PHE A 450 0.63 33.86 -39.33
C PHE A 450 -0.22 34.71 -38.37
N TRP A 451 0.11 36.00 -38.21
CA TRP A 451 -0.67 36.89 -37.35
C TRP A 451 -2.08 37.12 -37.86
N GLN A 452 -2.27 37.27 -39.18
CA GLN A 452 -3.61 37.42 -39.76
C GLN A 452 -4.51 36.21 -39.48
N LEU A 453 -3.95 35.00 -39.54
CA LEU A 453 -4.69 33.77 -39.22
C LEU A 453 -5.08 33.66 -37.74
N LEU A 454 -4.38 34.37 -36.84
CA LEU A 454 -4.70 34.48 -35.40
C LEU A 454 -5.53 35.72 -35.05
N GLY A 455 -6.12 36.40 -36.03
CA GLY A 455 -6.92 37.61 -35.80
C GLY A 455 -6.09 38.87 -35.49
N GLY A 456 -4.79 38.85 -35.76
CA GLY A 456 -3.86 39.95 -35.54
C GLY A 456 -2.78 39.63 -34.50
N LYS A 457 -1.84 40.55 -34.34
CA LYS A 457 -0.80 40.46 -33.32
C LYS A 457 -1.28 41.11 -32.02
N GLY A 458 -1.23 40.36 -30.93
CA GLY A 458 -1.60 40.81 -29.59
C GLY A 458 -0.64 40.29 -28.51
N PRO A 459 -0.84 40.72 -27.25
CA PRO A 459 -0.07 40.21 -26.12
C PRO A 459 -0.40 38.75 -25.84
N TYR A 460 0.59 38.01 -25.34
CA TYR A 460 0.47 36.60 -24.95
C TYR A 460 1.43 36.29 -23.79
N GLN A 461 1.28 35.14 -23.13
CA GLN A 461 2.07 34.82 -21.93
C GLN A 461 3.52 34.49 -22.31
N SER A 462 4.48 35.25 -21.78
CA SER A 462 5.91 35.12 -22.09
C SER A 462 6.83 35.01 -20.87
N ASP A 463 6.27 34.90 -19.66
CA ASP A 463 7.05 34.77 -18.44
C ASP A 463 7.85 33.45 -18.40
N LYS A 464 9.08 33.50 -17.87
CA LYS A 464 9.93 32.32 -17.71
C LYS A 464 9.30 31.37 -16.69
N ARG A 465 9.07 30.14 -17.13
CA ARG A 465 8.49 29.05 -16.34
C ARG A 465 9.21 28.84 -14.99
N LEU A 466 8.44 28.73 -13.91
CA LEU A 466 8.84 28.00 -12.71
C LEU A 466 8.74 26.51 -13.05
N GLN A 467 9.86 25.87 -13.38
CA GLN A 467 9.95 24.41 -13.37
C GLN A 467 10.10 23.97 -11.91
N GLU A 468 9.00 24.01 -11.16
CA GLU A 468 8.92 23.30 -9.89
C GLU A 468 8.15 22.02 -10.14
N ALA A 469 8.86 20.89 -10.11
CA ALA A 469 8.27 19.57 -10.00
C ALA A 469 8.87 18.90 -8.76
N ASN A 470 7.98 18.23 -8.02
CA ASN A 470 8.16 17.45 -6.80
C ASN A 470 8.35 18.27 -5.52
N MET A 471 7.25 18.84 -5.04
CA MET A 471 6.97 18.68 -3.61
C MET A 471 6.70 17.19 -3.38
N ALA A 472 7.52 16.54 -2.57
CA ALA A 472 7.30 15.15 -2.20
C ALA A 472 5.98 15.05 -1.43
N PHE A 473 4.92 14.61 -2.10
CA PHE A 473 3.67 14.25 -1.45
C PHE A 473 3.82 12.84 -0.89
N GLU A 474 3.62 12.69 0.41
CA GLU A 474 3.65 11.39 1.07
C GLU A 474 2.30 10.70 0.87
N PRO A 475 2.26 9.46 0.37
CA PRO A 475 1.00 8.76 0.17
C PRO A 475 0.25 8.56 1.49
N ARG A 476 -1.08 8.67 1.46
CA ARG A 476 -1.96 8.53 2.62
C ARG A 476 -3.02 7.47 2.34
N LEU A 477 -3.12 6.46 3.19
CA LEU A 477 -4.14 5.41 3.08
C LEU A 477 -5.28 5.70 4.06
N PHE A 478 -6.51 5.46 3.64
CA PHE A 478 -7.70 5.56 4.48
C PHE A 478 -8.53 4.28 4.34
N GLN A 479 -9.07 3.79 5.44
CA GLN A 479 -10.08 2.73 5.47
C GLN A 479 -11.47 3.37 5.41
N CYS A 480 -12.29 2.96 4.44
CA CYS A 480 -13.66 3.40 4.30
C CYS A 480 -14.61 2.26 4.67
N SER A 481 -15.43 2.48 5.70
CA SER A 481 -16.35 1.47 6.23
C SER A 481 -17.69 2.11 6.61
N ASN A 482 -18.77 1.33 6.55
CA ASN A 482 -20.08 1.72 7.07
C ASN A 482 -20.47 0.96 8.36
N ALA A 483 -19.54 0.19 8.94
CA ALA A 483 -19.78 -0.65 10.12
C ALA A 483 -20.34 0.12 11.33
N LYS A 484 -20.06 1.43 11.45
CA LYS A 484 -20.57 2.33 12.50
C LYS A 484 -22.04 2.74 12.30
N GLY A 485 -22.72 2.22 11.26
CA GLY A 485 -24.08 2.58 10.88
C GLY A 485 -24.16 3.82 9.96
N TYR A 486 -23.02 4.43 9.64
CA TYR A 486 -22.84 5.51 8.67
C TYR A 486 -21.43 5.41 8.08
N PHE A 487 -21.23 5.95 6.88
CA PHE A 487 -19.96 5.87 6.16
C PHE A 487 -18.88 6.74 6.83
N THR A 488 -17.74 6.16 7.20
CA THR A 488 -16.56 6.85 7.73
C THR A 488 -15.33 6.55 6.87
N ALA A 489 -14.34 7.46 6.89
CA ALA A 489 -13.04 7.28 6.26
C ALA A 489 -11.95 7.63 7.29
N GLU A 490 -11.15 6.63 7.68
CA GLU A 490 -10.18 6.73 8.76
C GLU A 490 -8.75 6.54 8.23
N GLU A 491 -7.84 7.46 8.57
CA GLU A 491 -6.47 7.44 8.03
C GLU A 491 -5.61 6.37 8.70
N ILE A 492 -4.98 5.52 7.90
CA ILE A 492 -4.00 4.53 8.33
C ILE A 492 -2.59 5.07 8.07
N SER A 493 -1.86 5.32 9.15
CA SER A 493 -0.47 5.78 9.10
C SER A 493 0.50 4.61 8.93
N ASN A 494 1.57 4.80 8.14
CA ASN A 494 2.64 3.79 7.90
C ASN A 494 2.12 2.44 7.36
N PHE A 495 1.16 2.51 6.44
CA PHE A 495 0.44 1.34 5.95
C PHE A 495 1.34 0.28 5.27
N THR A 496 0.99 -0.99 5.46
CA THR A 496 1.52 -2.16 4.73
C THR A 496 0.40 -2.86 3.95
N GLN A 497 0.73 -3.93 3.22
CA GLN A 497 -0.29 -4.72 2.53
C GLN A 497 -1.29 -5.35 3.53
N ASP A 498 -0.87 -5.63 4.77
CA ASP A 498 -1.73 -6.17 5.83
C ASP A 498 -2.88 -5.25 6.23
N ASP A 499 -2.75 -3.95 5.94
CA ASP A 499 -3.78 -2.95 6.21
C ASP A 499 -4.86 -2.89 5.12
N LEU A 500 -4.71 -3.64 4.02
CA LEU A 500 -5.75 -3.80 2.99
C LEU A 500 -6.78 -4.83 3.46
N VAL A 501 -7.84 -4.35 4.10
CA VAL A 501 -8.89 -5.17 4.69
C VAL A 501 -9.86 -5.68 3.62
N GLU A 502 -9.93 -7.02 3.45
CA GLU A 502 -10.74 -7.70 2.44
C GLU A 502 -12.25 -7.38 2.52
N GLU A 503 -12.72 -7.01 3.71
CA GLU A 503 -14.11 -6.67 4.04
C GLU A 503 -14.45 -5.18 3.82
N ASP A 504 -13.48 -4.33 3.47
CA ASP A 504 -13.68 -2.88 3.35
C ASP A 504 -13.19 -2.32 2.01
N VAL A 505 -13.43 -1.02 1.80
CA VAL A 505 -12.87 -0.24 0.69
C VAL A 505 -11.78 0.68 1.22
N MET A 506 -10.63 0.73 0.56
CA MET A 506 -9.50 1.58 0.98
C MET A 506 -9.30 2.72 -0.02
N LEU A 507 -8.98 3.93 0.47
CA LEU A 507 -8.59 5.08 -0.36
C LEU A 507 -7.10 5.34 -0.19
N LEU A 508 -6.32 5.32 -1.26
CA LEU A 508 -4.91 5.70 -1.26
C LEU A 508 -4.74 7.00 -2.05
N ASP A 509 -4.43 8.08 -1.34
CA ASP A 509 -4.10 9.39 -1.93
C ASP A 509 -2.59 9.48 -2.16
N THR A 510 -2.17 9.67 -3.41
CA THR A 510 -0.75 9.78 -3.80
C THR A 510 -0.39 11.20 -4.23
N GLY A 511 -1.25 12.17 -3.95
CA GLY A 511 -1.10 13.57 -4.34
C GLY A 511 -1.74 13.81 -5.69
N ASP A 512 -1.13 13.36 -6.78
CA ASP A 512 -1.66 13.66 -8.11
C ASP A 512 -2.84 12.78 -8.54
N GLU A 513 -3.04 11.64 -7.87
CA GLU A 513 -4.05 10.63 -8.20
C GLU A 513 -4.60 10.00 -6.91
N VAL A 514 -5.82 9.46 -6.97
CA VAL A 514 -6.44 8.74 -5.85
C VAL A 514 -6.82 7.33 -6.30
N TYR A 515 -6.46 6.32 -5.51
CA TYR A 515 -6.85 4.93 -5.72
C TYR A 515 -7.95 4.53 -4.74
N ILE A 516 -8.92 3.78 -5.23
CA ILE A 516 -9.99 3.12 -4.48
C ILE A 516 -9.71 1.62 -4.60
N TRP A 517 -9.16 1.02 -3.57
CA TRP A 517 -8.94 -0.42 -3.51
C TRP A 517 -10.17 -1.10 -2.92
N ILE A 518 -10.71 -2.10 -3.60
CA ILE A 518 -11.96 -2.78 -3.25
C ILE A 518 -11.63 -4.20 -2.78
N GLY A 519 -11.85 -4.45 -1.48
CA GLY A 519 -11.74 -5.78 -0.90
C GLY A 519 -12.79 -6.75 -1.45
N VAL A 520 -12.44 -8.03 -1.55
CA VAL A 520 -13.29 -9.07 -2.16
C VAL A 520 -14.63 -9.26 -1.42
N ASP A 521 -14.62 -9.06 -0.10
CA ASP A 521 -15.77 -9.23 0.81
C ASP A 521 -16.44 -7.90 1.18
N SER A 522 -15.94 -6.77 0.66
CA SER A 522 -16.54 -5.44 0.89
C SER A 522 -18.01 -5.37 0.46
N ASN A 523 -18.83 -4.63 1.21
CA ASN A 523 -20.26 -4.59 0.91
C ASN A 523 -20.59 -3.65 -0.26
N GLU A 524 -21.71 -3.90 -0.94
CA GLU A 524 -22.09 -3.12 -2.13
C GLU A 524 -22.33 -1.64 -1.82
N ALA A 525 -22.84 -1.32 -0.62
CA ALA A 525 -23.07 0.06 -0.20
C ALA A 525 -21.75 0.84 -0.07
N GLU A 526 -20.71 0.25 0.50
CA GLU A 526 -19.36 0.82 0.56
C GLU A 526 -18.74 0.99 -0.83
N ARG A 527 -18.85 -0.03 -1.70
CA ARG A 527 -18.32 0.02 -3.07
C ARG A 527 -18.91 1.18 -3.87
N GLN A 528 -20.21 1.45 -3.71
CA GLN A 528 -20.89 2.56 -4.38
C GLN A 528 -20.57 3.91 -3.72
N ALA A 529 -20.51 3.96 -2.39
CA ALA A 529 -20.21 5.19 -1.65
C ALA A 529 -18.75 5.64 -1.84
N ALA A 530 -17.81 4.73 -2.03
CA ALA A 530 -16.38 5.02 -2.08
C ALA A 530 -15.97 5.98 -3.21
N LEU A 531 -16.63 5.91 -4.38
CA LEU A 531 -16.35 6.85 -5.47
C LEU A 531 -16.75 8.28 -5.08
N GLN A 532 -17.92 8.42 -4.46
CA GLN A 532 -18.40 9.71 -3.98
C GLN A 532 -17.52 10.22 -2.82
N ALA A 533 -17.10 9.32 -1.93
CA ALA A 533 -16.18 9.63 -0.84
C ALA A 533 -14.82 10.12 -1.34
N ALA A 534 -14.24 9.50 -2.37
CA ALA A 534 -13.00 9.98 -2.99
C ALA A 534 -13.16 11.38 -3.59
N VAL A 535 -14.28 11.66 -4.25
CA VAL A 535 -14.61 12.99 -4.78
C VAL A 535 -14.77 14.01 -3.66
N ASP A 536 -15.48 13.67 -2.58
CA ASP A 536 -15.71 14.59 -1.46
C ASP A 536 -14.44 14.81 -0.63
N TYR A 537 -13.59 13.78 -0.49
CA TYR A 537 -12.25 13.90 0.07
C TYR A 537 -11.42 14.93 -0.72
N LEU A 538 -11.39 14.83 -2.05
CA LEU A 538 -10.69 15.81 -2.89
C LEU A 538 -11.25 17.22 -2.72
N LYS A 539 -12.57 17.40 -2.54
CA LYS A 539 -13.19 18.71 -2.26
C LYS A 539 -12.78 19.29 -0.91
N SER A 540 -12.49 18.44 0.06
CA SER A 540 -12.08 18.83 1.41
C SER A 540 -10.60 19.19 1.53
N ASP A 541 -9.80 19.00 0.45
CA ASP A 541 -8.36 19.26 0.46
C ASP A 541 -8.05 20.73 0.80
N PRO A 542 -7.42 21.01 1.96
CA PRO A 542 -7.16 22.36 2.43
C PRO A 542 -6.10 23.10 1.59
N THR A 543 -5.32 22.37 0.79
CA THR A 543 -4.28 22.97 -0.05
C THR A 543 -4.84 23.62 -1.32
N GLN A 544 -6.06 23.24 -1.74
CA GLN A 544 -6.69 23.63 -3.02
C GLN A 544 -5.78 23.49 -4.24
N SER A 545 -4.70 22.70 -4.12
CA SER A 545 -3.73 22.47 -5.19
C SER A 545 -4.30 21.56 -6.28
N ARG A 546 -5.39 20.85 -5.95
CA ARG A 546 -6.05 19.86 -6.78
C ARG A 546 -7.49 20.28 -7.04
N ASP A 547 -7.92 20.07 -8.28
CA ASP A 547 -9.30 20.29 -8.68
C ASP A 547 -10.10 19.00 -8.44
N PRO A 548 -11.06 18.98 -7.51
CA PRO A 548 -11.79 17.78 -7.10
C PRO A 548 -12.60 17.14 -8.22
N ASP A 549 -13.06 17.94 -9.18
CA ASP A 549 -13.89 17.46 -10.26
C ASP A 549 -13.06 16.81 -11.38
N SER A 550 -11.74 17.03 -11.40
CA SER A 550 -10.86 16.60 -12.48
C SER A 550 -9.69 15.69 -12.08
N ALA A 551 -9.41 15.48 -10.79
CA ALA A 551 -8.37 14.55 -10.36
C ALA A 551 -8.66 13.10 -10.83
N PRO A 552 -7.65 12.37 -11.36
CA PRO A 552 -7.81 10.97 -11.73
C PRO A 552 -8.14 10.08 -10.53
N ILE A 553 -9.13 9.19 -10.72
CA ILE A 553 -9.55 8.21 -9.71
C ILE A 553 -9.43 6.81 -10.31
N TYR A 554 -8.66 5.93 -9.64
CA TYR A 554 -8.43 4.55 -10.03
C TYR A 554 -9.24 3.62 -9.13
N ARG A 555 -10.06 2.72 -9.70
CA ARG A 555 -10.71 1.63 -8.97
C ARG A 555 -9.92 0.36 -9.20
N VAL A 556 -9.38 -0.18 -8.12
CA VAL A 556 -8.53 -1.36 -8.09
C VAL A 556 -9.25 -2.43 -7.26
N LYS A 557 -9.23 -3.68 -7.71
CA LYS A 557 -9.83 -4.80 -6.97
C LYS A 557 -8.73 -5.68 -6.38
N GLN A 558 -9.02 -6.28 -5.23
CA GLN A 558 -8.14 -7.24 -4.57
C GLN A 558 -7.68 -8.34 -5.54
N GLY A 559 -6.38 -8.62 -5.57
CA GLY A 559 -5.73 -9.60 -6.47
C GLY A 559 -5.50 -9.09 -7.91
N HIS A 560 -6.09 -7.96 -8.27
CA HIS A 560 -5.97 -7.32 -9.57
C HIS A 560 -5.20 -5.99 -9.52
N GLU A 561 -4.37 -5.81 -8.50
CA GLU A 561 -3.62 -4.57 -8.29
C GLU A 561 -2.58 -4.32 -9.39
N PRO A 562 -2.52 -3.10 -9.96
CA PRO A 562 -1.50 -2.75 -10.92
C PRO A 562 -0.15 -2.46 -10.22
N PRO A 563 0.99 -2.62 -10.91
CA PRO A 563 2.32 -2.35 -10.33
C PRO A 563 2.46 -0.94 -9.72
N VAL A 564 1.80 0.06 -10.32
CA VAL A 564 1.80 1.45 -9.81
C VAL A 564 1.15 1.58 -8.44
N PHE A 565 0.15 0.75 -8.12
CA PHE A 565 -0.48 0.74 -6.80
C PHE A 565 0.40 -0.02 -5.80
N ILE A 566 0.85 -1.22 -6.20
CA ILE A 566 1.70 -2.09 -5.36
C ILE A 566 2.97 -1.36 -4.90
N GLY A 567 3.57 -0.52 -5.75
CA GLY A 567 4.80 0.19 -5.44
C GLY A 567 4.74 1.21 -4.30
N PHE A 568 3.54 1.59 -3.85
CA PHE A 568 3.37 2.44 -2.67
C PHE A 568 3.52 1.67 -1.35
N PHE A 569 3.45 0.34 -1.38
CA PHE A 569 3.58 -0.51 -0.21
C PHE A 569 5.05 -0.94 -0.03
N PRO A 570 5.62 -0.88 1.19
CA PRO A 570 7.03 -1.20 1.43
C PRO A 570 7.43 -2.63 1.05
N SER A 571 6.51 -3.58 1.20
CA SER A 571 6.66 -4.99 0.83
C SER A 571 5.30 -5.53 0.39
N TRP A 572 5.30 -6.32 -0.68
CA TRP A 572 4.10 -6.94 -1.24
C TRP A 572 4.31 -8.44 -1.44
N ASP A 573 3.45 -9.24 -0.83
CA ASP A 573 3.34 -10.67 -1.02
C ASP A 573 2.17 -10.97 -1.97
N TYR A 574 2.51 -11.42 -3.18
CA TYR A 574 1.53 -11.83 -4.19
C TYR A 574 0.72 -13.06 -3.78
N GLN A 575 1.18 -13.81 -2.79
CA GLN A 575 0.51 -15.02 -2.31
C GLN A 575 -0.33 -14.81 -1.06
N MET A 576 -0.34 -13.59 -0.48
CA MET A 576 -1.01 -13.25 0.78
C MET A 576 -2.46 -13.80 0.82
N TRP A 577 -3.22 -13.61 -0.25
CA TRP A 577 -4.62 -14.05 -0.35
C TRP A 577 -4.80 -15.40 -1.06
N SER A 578 -3.76 -15.97 -1.67
CA SER A 578 -3.83 -17.21 -2.46
C SER A 578 -3.66 -18.50 -1.65
N GLY A 579 -3.42 -18.38 -0.34
CA GLY A 579 -3.26 -19.51 0.58
C GLY A 579 -3.61 -19.20 2.03
N ALA A 580 -4.28 -18.08 2.30
CA ALA A 580 -4.70 -17.72 3.64
C ALA A 580 -5.67 -18.77 4.17
N LYS A 581 -5.25 -19.47 5.23
CA LYS A 581 -6.12 -20.35 6.00
C LYS A 581 -7.29 -19.51 6.51
N SER A 582 -8.51 -20.03 6.47
CA SER A 582 -9.64 -19.33 7.08
C SER A 582 -9.36 -19.07 8.56
N TYR A 583 -10.00 -18.06 9.16
CA TYR A 583 -9.88 -17.84 10.61
C TYR A 583 -10.19 -19.14 11.39
N GLU A 584 -11.19 -19.90 10.95
CA GLU A 584 -11.55 -21.20 11.52
C GLU A 584 -10.42 -22.25 11.39
N GLN A 585 -9.77 -22.32 10.22
CA GLN A 585 -8.62 -23.20 10.00
C GLN A 585 -7.43 -22.79 10.87
N MET A 586 -7.19 -21.48 11.01
CA MET A 586 -6.16 -20.96 11.90
C MET A 586 -6.49 -21.22 13.37
N LYS A 587 -7.75 -21.03 13.80
CA LYS A 587 -8.26 -21.33 15.15
C LYS A 587 -8.08 -22.80 15.49
N GLN A 588 -8.44 -23.71 14.58
CA GLN A 588 -8.25 -25.15 14.75
C GLN A 588 -6.78 -25.54 14.88
N GLU A 589 -5.93 -25.06 13.96
CA GLU A 589 -4.48 -25.33 14.05
C GLU A 589 -3.85 -24.73 15.32
N PHE A 590 -4.35 -23.58 15.77
CA PHE A 590 -3.91 -22.95 17.01
C PHE A 590 -4.24 -23.80 18.24
N GLN A 591 -5.49 -24.27 18.32
CA GLN A 591 -5.96 -25.10 19.43
C GLN A 591 -5.28 -26.48 19.41
N ASP A 592 -5.05 -27.06 18.23
CA ASP A 592 -4.37 -28.34 18.07
C ASP A 592 -2.88 -28.26 18.44
N SER A 593 -2.22 -27.14 18.11
CA SER A 593 -0.83 -26.88 18.52
C SER A 593 -0.68 -26.76 20.03
N SER A 594 -1.70 -26.26 20.74
CA SER A 594 -1.70 -26.23 22.22
C SER A 594 -1.96 -27.61 22.82
N ARG A 595 -2.82 -28.44 22.22
CA ARG A 595 -3.12 -29.81 22.72
C ARG A 595 -1.99 -30.83 22.49
N GLN A 596 -1.08 -30.58 21.55
CA GLN A 596 0.04 -31.48 21.28
C GLN A 596 1.15 -31.45 22.36
N LEU A 597 1.24 -30.39 23.18
CA LEU A 597 2.24 -30.27 24.25
C LEU A 597 1.85 -31.03 25.54
N ASP A 598 0.56 -31.19 25.84
CA ASP A 598 0.07 -31.98 27.01
C ASP A 598 0.45 -33.47 26.96
N ARG A 599 0.84 -33.99 25.78
CA ARG A 599 1.32 -35.37 25.65
C ARG A 599 2.82 -35.52 25.92
N VAL A 600 3.57 -34.42 26.00
CA VAL A 600 5.03 -34.45 26.18
C VAL A 600 5.42 -34.34 27.67
N ASP A 601 4.57 -33.76 28.52
CA ASP A 601 4.88 -33.51 29.94
C ASP A 601 4.74 -34.73 30.88
N ILE A 602 4.35 -35.92 30.39
CA ILE A 602 4.41 -37.17 31.18
C ILE A 602 5.80 -37.82 31.09
N ALA A 603 6.72 -37.31 30.28
CA ALA A 603 8.02 -37.95 30.04
C ALA A 603 9.21 -36.99 30.21
N SER A 604 9.30 -36.25 31.31
CA SER A 604 10.54 -35.53 31.66
C SER A 604 10.85 -35.48 33.14
N GLU A 605 10.92 -36.63 33.80
CA GLU A 605 11.93 -36.83 34.84
C GLU A 605 13.06 -37.68 34.26
N SER A 606 14.06 -37.02 33.65
CA SER A 606 15.49 -37.32 33.81
C SER A 606 16.34 -36.74 32.66
N LEU A 607 17.28 -35.87 33.09
CA LEU A 607 18.64 -35.67 32.56
C LEU A 607 18.89 -34.62 31.46
N ASN A 608 19.45 -33.50 31.94
CA ASN A 608 20.69 -32.88 31.48
C ASN A 608 21.52 -33.67 30.44
N GLY A 609 21.94 -32.99 29.36
CA GLY A 609 23.21 -33.29 28.69
C GLY A 609 23.24 -33.21 27.16
N SER A 610 23.59 -32.03 26.64
CA SER A 610 24.42 -31.79 25.44
C SER A 610 24.29 -32.70 24.20
N GLY A 611 23.71 -32.12 23.14
CA GLY A 611 24.29 -32.05 21.79
C GLY A 611 24.37 -33.32 20.93
N GLY A 612 23.48 -33.44 19.94
CA GLY A 612 23.77 -34.13 18.68
C GLY A 612 22.62 -34.96 18.12
N GLY A 613 21.84 -34.38 17.19
CA GLY A 613 20.87 -35.06 16.32
C GLY A 613 19.67 -35.68 17.05
N VAL A 614 18.45 -35.36 16.64
CA VAL A 614 17.25 -36.05 17.15
C VAL A 614 17.25 -37.47 16.59
N SER A 615 17.94 -38.39 17.27
CA SER A 615 17.78 -39.83 17.07
C SER A 615 16.50 -40.21 17.79
N LEU A 616 15.41 -40.38 17.03
CA LEU A 616 14.17 -40.93 17.57
C LEU A 616 14.47 -42.24 18.32
N SER A 617 13.82 -42.44 19.46
CA SER A 617 13.92 -43.71 20.18
C SER A 617 13.25 -44.82 19.36
N PHE A 618 13.68 -46.07 19.51
CA PHE A 618 13.12 -47.19 18.73
C PHE A 618 11.58 -47.23 18.78
N GLY A 619 10.96 -46.81 19.89
CA GLY A 619 9.50 -46.75 20.05
C GLY A 619 8.80 -45.65 19.24
N GLU A 620 9.50 -44.59 18.86
CA GLU A 620 8.94 -43.42 18.17
C GLU A 620 8.81 -43.60 16.65
N TYR A 621 9.46 -44.62 16.09
CA TYR A 621 9.30 -44.96 14.68
C TYR A 621 7.93 -45.60 14.41
N LYS A 622 7.27 -45.15 13.34
CA LYS A 622 6.02 -45.76 12.85
C LYS A 622 6.20 -47.26 12.62
N LYS A 623 5.41 -48.09 13.31
CA LYS A 623 5.55 -49.55 13.23
C LYS A 623 4.89 -50.13 11.98
N ILE A 624 5.66 -50.92 11.23
CA ILE A 624 5.30 -51.51 9.93
C ILE A 624 5.63 -53.00 10.00
N PRO A 625 4.67 -53.89 9.67
CA PRO A 625 4.89 -55.33 9.71
C PRO A 625 6.08 -55.78 8.86
N TYR A 626 6.83 -56.77 9.37
CA TYR A 626 8.04 -57.30 8.71
C TYR A 626 7.82 -57.69 7.24
N GLN A 627 6.67 -58.32 6.94
CA GLN A 627 6.36 -58.77 5.57
C GLN A 627 6.26 -57.61 4.58
N THR A 628 5.73 -56.46 5.02
CA THR A 628 5.62 -55.25 4.20
C THR A 628 7.00 -54.66 3.94
N LEU A 629 7.82 -54.50 4.97
CA LEU A 629 9.18 -53.95 4.86
C LEU A 629 10.08 -54.81 3.95
N ARG A 630 9.88 -56.12 3.93
CA ARG A 630 10.63 -57.07 3.09
C ARG A 630 10.18 -57.06 1.63
N GLN A 631 8.89 -56.88 1.35
CA GLN A 631 8.34 -56.94 -0.02
C GLN A 631 8.35 -55.60 -0.75
N LYS A 632 8.01 -54.51 -0.05
CA LYS A 632 7.93 -53.16 -0.62
C LYS A 632 8.19 -52.11 0.46
N CYS A 633 9.33 -51.43 0.40
CA CYS A 633 9.65 -50.31 1.29
C CYS A 633 8.71 -49.13 0.98
N PRO A 634 7.90 -48.63 1.94
CA PRO A 634 7.10 -47.42 1.73
C PRO A 634 7.99 -46.18 1.51
N ASP A 635 7.52 -45.22 0.70
CA ASP A 635 8.29 -44.00 0.36
C ASP A 635 8.62 -43.13 1.59
N SER A 636 7.87 -43.29 2.69
CA SER A 636 8.09 -42.60 3.97
C SER A 636 9.14 -43.27 4.87
N VAL A 637 9.77 -44.37 4.45
CA VAL A 637 10.74 -45.14 5.24
C VAL A 637 12.09 -45.11 4.55
N ARG A 638 13.12 -44.72 5.30
CA ARG A 638 14.50 -44.74 4.81
C ARG A 638 14.98 -46.19 4.63
N PRO A 639 15.55 -46.56 3.46
CA PRO A 639 15.96 -47.94 3.19
C PRO A 639 17.01 -48.50 4.15
N ASP A 640 17.83 -47.64 4.75
CA ASP A 640 18.90 -47.94 5.70
C ASP A 640 18.42 -48.13 7.16
N GLU A 641 17.17 -47.78 7.46
CA GLU A 641 16.60 -47.73 8.81
C GLU A 641 15.36 -48.64 8.98
N LYS A 642 15.12 -49.57 8.04
CA LYS A 642 13.93 -50.45 8.04
C LYS A 642 13.72 -51.20 9.35
N GLU A 643 14.79 -51.55 10.06
CA GLU A 643 14.73 -52.28 11.32
C GLU A 643 14.08 -51.46 12.46
N LEU A 644 14.11 -50.13 12.39
CA LEU A 644 13.53 -49.24 13.40
C LEU A 644 12.00 -49.24 13.37
N HIS A 645 11.43 -49.63 12.22
CA HIS A 645 10.00 -49.71 11.99
C HIS A 645 9.38 -51.04 12.44
N LEU A 646 10.13 -51.99 13.02
CA LEU A 646 9.55 -53.22 13.59
C LEU A 646 9.03 -52.99 15.01
N THR A 647 7.96 -53.69 15.41
CA THR A 647 7.58 -53.77 16.84
C THR A 647 8.65 -54.53 17.63
N GLU A 648 8.71 -54.39 18.96
CA GLU A 648 9.68 -55.15 19.77
C GLU A 648 9.50 -56.67 19.60
N GLU A 649 8.26 -57.14 19.55
CA GLU A 649 7.93 -58.55 19.34
C GLU A 649 8.40 -59.05 17.96
N GLU A 650 8.15 -58.28 16.90
CA GLU A 650 8.59 -58.63 15.54
C GLU A 650 10.12 -58.54 15.41
N PHE A 651 10.74 -57.53 16.03
CA PHE A 651 12.19 -57.38 16.04
C PHE A 651 12.85 -58.59 16.69
N HIS A 652 12.37 -59.00 17.86
CA HIS A 652 12.88 -60.17 18.56
C HIS A 652 12.66 -61.46 17.75
N LYS A 653 11.53 -61.59 17.08
CA LYS A 653 11.22 -62.74 16.20
C LYS A 653 12.09 -62.79 14.95
N VAL A 654 12.43 -61.64 14.37
CA VAL A 654 13.18 -61.53 13.11
C VAL A 654 14.70 -61.62 13.36
N PHE A 655 15.20 -60.89 14.35
CA PHE A 655 16.63 -60.79 14.64
C PHE A 655 17.11 -61.73 15.76
N GLY A 656 16.20 -62.37 16.50
CA GLY A 656 16.54 -63.28 17.60
C GLY A 656 17.16 -62.59 18.83
N MET A 657 17.05 -61.27 18.92
CA MET A 657 17.60 -60.44 19.99
C MET A 657 16.77 -59.17 20.18
N SER A 658 16.96 -58.45 21.28
CA SER A 658 16.31 -57.15 21.48
C SER A 658 16.94 -56.07 20.58
N TYR A 659 16.20 -54.99 20.27
CA TYR A 659 16.77 -53.86 19.55
C TYR A 659 17.98 -53.23 20.28
N PRO A 660 17.96 -53.04 21.62
CA PRO A 660 19.14 -52.58 22.35
C PRO A 660 20.40 -53.47 22.14
N ASP A 661 20.23 -54.79 22.13
CA ASP A 661 21.34 -55.71 21.86
C ASP A 661 21.87 -55.56 20.44
N PHE A 662 20.96 -55.41 19.47
CA PHE A 662 21.29 -55.16 18.07
C PHE A 662 22.00 -53.80 17.88
N ALA A 663 21.54 -52.75 18.57
CA ALA A 663 22.12 -51.40 18.51
C ALA A 663 23.57 -51.38 19.04
N ASN A 664 23.90 -52.26 19.97
CA ASN A 664 25.25 -52.45 20.52
C ASN A 664 26.18 -53.31 19.63
N LEU A 665 25.69 -53.89 18.53
CA LEU A 665 26.54 -54.64 17.61
C LEU A 665 27.45 -53.71 16.78
N PRO A 666 28.67 -54.14 16.43
CA PRO A 666 29.47 -53.50 15.41
C PRO A 666 28.72 -53.38 14.08
N GLU A 667 28.96 -52.31 13.32
CA GLU A 667 28.21 -51.97 12.11
C GLU A 667 28.21 -53.06 11.03
N TRP A 668 29.33 -53.79 10.90
CA TRP A 668 29.44 -54.93 10.00
C TRP A 668 28.55 -56.11 10.42
N LYS A 669 28.33 -56.31 11.72
CA LYS A 669 27.40 -57.34 12.25
C LYS A 669 25.95 -56.91 12.06
N LYS A 670 25.61 -55.63 12.28
CA LYS A 670 24.27 -55.09 11.98
C LYS A 670 23.91 -55.28 10.51
N THR A 671 24.82 -54.90 9.61
CA THR A 671 24.65 -55.07 8.16
C THR A 671 24.43 -56.53 7.77
N ASN A 672 25.22 -57.46 8.33
CA ASN A 672 25.06 -58.89 8.06
C ASN A 672 23.73 -59.45 8.59
N ALA A 673 23.30 -59.00 9.77
CA ALA A 673 22.02 -59.38 10.35
C ALA A 673 20.84 -58.85 9.50
N LYS A 674 20.88 -57.58 9.05
CA LYS A 674 19.88 -57.00 8.13
C LYS A 674 19.79 -57.78 6.82
N LYS A 675 20.94 -58.16 6.23
CA LYS A 675 21.00 -58.98 5.01
C LYS A 675 20.38 -60.36 5.20
N ALA A 676 20.66 -61.01 6.33
CA ALA A 676 20.13 -62.35 6.63
C ALA A 676 18.59 -62.36 6.71
N VAL A 677 17.97 -61.25 7.13
CA VAL A 677 16.51 -61.13 7.28
C VAL A 677 15.83 -60.39 6.13
N GLY A 678 16.58 -59.95 5.11
CA GLY A 678 16.05 -59.26 3.93
C GLY A 678 15.58 -57.82 4.20
N LEU A 679 16.20 -57.14 5.18
CA LEU A 679 15.95 -55.73 5.51
C LEU A 679 17.14 -54.82 5.19
N PHE A 680 18.11 -55.31 4.41
CA PHE A 680 19.19 -54.49 3.85
C PHE A 680 18.74 -53.79 2.56
#